data_AF-A0A7X7T7N2-F1
#
_entry.id   AF-A0A7X7T7N2-F1
#
_cell.length_a   1.000
_cell.length_b   1.000
_cell.length_c   1.000
_cell.angle_alpha   90.00
_cell.angle_beta   90.00
_cell.angle_gamma   90.00
#
_symmetry.space_group_name_H-M   'P 1'
#
loop_
_entity.id
_entity.type
_entity.pdbx_description
1 polymer ?
#
loop_
_entity_poly.entity_id
_entity_poly.type
_entity_poly.pdbx_seq_one_letter_code
_entity_poly.pdbx_strand_id
1 'polypeptide(L)'
;MKSEPSRDKPMRVLLTGGGTGGHVYPILAIHDLLTREMVIASTLYVGMRGRAEETIVPRFGIPLRFIASAPISGLSPWRLLPSLGKVLLGTLQALTILLRFRPHLVLAAGGYVSAPVCFATFLLRPLLRAPLVIHEQNVMPGLMNKLASLFAHVVMVSFRETSFFLWNNRCVYSGYPVRREFLQLPDRLASRQRLGIPGHDLVVLAYGGSLGSRSINRLMMSVLPSLGGSSRSVTVIHSVGLGGSGYAAWEETVGLLRAACQQGEEPRTVGEELHVRMAGGNVVYRLAPYLHNLAELMAAADLVICRAGAGTVSEVTAMGRAAVVVPKRGLPGDHQEHNAIHLAEEGGCEVLFERRGADDVDFVEPDELRAVLSSLLADRARVVALEEKARAAFFRRFAERIVSTVRAATRHEPIAFMPDIVAPAQVQNYKQVDVLVEFLRQQPADSFYRRLYAIKMEEHLASADWRTVNVGIKLAGALGRCDLAAPLVRLFATGNPFMRRNVLKALEHMGAEIEDLEDLLSRAAGDSYFEVRAATFPLAARHAARVERNAVLVERLRRTVDRRFQHFQVRAEGLRAMALLLPFPAYMRLAWRFRYAANVRVRRAIIEGVLAALEVGRLGERDIDAAERLLNDMLITTSDFSPQFRIRERFVEAHRRLAAARQG
;
A
#
# COMPACT_ATOMS: atom_id res chain seq x y z
N MET A 1 -11.13 56.14 -20.22
CA MET A 1 -10.28 54.91 -20.24
C MET A 1 -9.97 54.51 -18.81
N LYS A 2 -10.59 53.44 -18.29
CA LYS A 2 -10.17 52.83 -17.02
C LYS A 2 -8.83 52.14 -17.28
N SER A 3 -7.77 52.64 -16.67
CA SER A 3 -6.43 52.03 -16.70
C SER A 3 -6.53 50.55 -16.34
N GLU A 4 -6.12 49.66 -17.24
CA GLU A 4 -5.93 48.25 -16.91
C GLU A 4 -5.01 48.13 -15.68
N PRO A 5 -5.39 47.37 -14.64
CA PRO A 5 -4.52 47.19 -13.49
C PRO A 5 -3.26 46.43 -13.94
N SER A 6 -2.10 47.04 -13.73
CA SER A 6 -0.77 46.48 -14.01
C SER A 6 -0.67 45.00 -13.60
N ARG A 7 -0.35 44.12 -14.57
CA ARG A 7 -0.45 42.65 -14.51
C ARG A 7 0.52 41.92 -13.55
N ASP A 8 1.34 42.66 -12.80
CA ASP A 8 2.34 42.13 -11.84
C ASP A 8 2.29 42.78 -10.45
N LYS A 9 1.11 43.28 -10.01
CA LYS A 9 0.99 43.75 -8.62
C LYS A 9 1.03 42.58 -7.63
N PRO A 10 1.87 42.65 -6.57
CA PRO A 10 1.95 41.62 -5.55
C PRO A 10 0.60 41.47 -4.82
N MET A 11 0.25 40.23 -4.48
CA MET A 11 -1.11 39.83 -4.09
C MET A 11 -1.27 39.61 -2.57
N ARG A 12 -2.47 39.90 -2.07
CA ARG A 12 -2.92 39.39 -0.76
C ARG A 12 -3.27 37.90 -0.84
N VAL A 13 -2.61 37.06 -0.07
CA VAL A 13 -2.80 35.60 -0.08
C VAL A 13 -3.30 35.13 1.29
N LEU A 14 -4.37 34.32 1.28
CA LEU A 14 -4.83 33.63 2.48
C LEU A 14 -4.36 32.18 2.45
N LEU A 15 -3.72 31.73 3.53
CA LEU A 15 -3.22 30.37 3.69
C LEU A 15 -4.08 29.62 4.71
N THR A 16 -4.33 28.35 4.45
CA THR A 16 -4.95 27.45 5.42
C THR A 16 -4.45 26.02 5.27
N GLY A 17 -4.41 25.31 6.38
CA GLY A 17 -3.76 24.01 6.52
C GLY A 17 -3.52 23.77 8.00
N GLY A 18 -3.86 22.60 8.54
CA GLY A 18 -3.72 22.47 10.00
C GLY A 18 -3.96 21.09 10.58
N GLY A 19 -3.71 20.98 11.87
CA GLY A 19 -3.79 19.74 12.64
C GLY A 19 -2.43 19.09 12.87
N THR A 20 -1.61 18.96 11.83
CA THR A 20 -0.25 18.37 11.89
C THR A 20 0.74 19.16 11.03
N GLY A 21 2.03 19.00 11.29
CA GLY A 21 3.08 19.60 10.46
C GLY A 21 3.00 19.20 8.97
N GLY A 22 2.44 18.03 8.66
CA GLY A 22 2.30 17.52 7.29
C GLY A 22 1.42 18.37 6.38
N HIS A 23 0.50 19.18 6.94
CA HIS A 23 -0.31 20.14 6.18
C HIS A 23 0.24 21.58 6.27
N VAL A 24 0.95 21.91 7.35
CA VAL A 24 1.48 23.26 7.60
C VAL A 24 2.78 23.52 6.82
N TYR A 25 3.76 22.61 6.84
CA TYR A 25 5.01 22.83 6.12
C TYR A 25 4.87 22.98 4.61
N PRO A 26 4.05 22.17 3.89
CA PRO A 26 3.92 22.35 2.44
C PRO A 26 3.31 23.70 2.06
N ILE A 27 2.32 24.21 2.82
CA ILE A 27 1.72 25.50 2.53
C ILE A 27 2.70 26.66 2.79
N LEU A 28 3.54 26.52 3.82
CA LEU A 28 4.61 27.47 4.12
C LEU A 28 5.73 27.44 3.07
N ALA A 29 6.07 26.26 2.53
CA ALA A 29 7.02 26.13 1.44
C ALA A 29 6.50 26.78 0.14
N ILE A 30 5.21 26.64 -0.17
CA ILE A 30 4.57 27.38 -1.27
C ILE A 30 4.61 28.89 -1.01
N HIS A 31 4.31 29.32 0.22
CA HIS A 31 4.37 30.74 0.59
C HIS A 31 5.78 31.32 0.42
N ASP A 32 6.80 30.63 0.92
CA ASP A 32 8.21 31.03 0.79
C ASP A 32 8.62 31.14 -0.69
N LEU A 33 8.22 30.18 -1.52
CA LEU A 33 8.43 30.20 -2.97
C LEU A 33 7.76 31.43 -3.62
N LEU A 34 6.48 31.66 -3.36
CA LEU A 34 5.73 32.78 -3.96
C LEU A 34 6.21 34.15 -3.46
N THR A 35 6.70 34.23 -2.23
CA THR A 35 7.28 35.46 -1.67
C THR A 35 8.56 35.85 -2.42
N ARG A 36 9.43 34.88 -2.72
CA ARG A 36 10.68 35.14 -3.48
C ARG A 36 10.44 35.55 -4.92
N GLU A 37 9.42 35.00 -5.55
CA GLU A 37 8.99 35.39 -6.90
C GLU A 37 8.23 36.72 -6.92
N MET A 38 8.25 37.46 -5.80
CA MET A 38 7.58 38.76 -5.61
C MET A 38 6.09 38.72 -5.94
N VAL A 39 5.46 37.55 -5.75
CA VAL A 39 4.03 37.32 -6.04
C VAL A 39 3.15 37.80 -4.88
N ILE A 40 3.69 37.84 -3.65
CA ILE A 40 2.94 38.12 -2.42
C ILE A 40 3.21 39.54 -1.92
N ALA A 41 2.14 40.28 -1.63
CA ALA A 41 2.18 41.58 -0.94
C ALA A 41 1.90 41.44 0.56
N SER A 42 0.92 40.62 0.91
CA SER A 42 0.60 40.34 2.31
C SER A 42 -0.05 38.97 2.47
N THR A 43 0.16 38.38 3.64
CA THR A 43 -0.29 37.02 3.95
C THR A 43 -1.10 37.01 5.22
N LEU A 44 -2.17 36.20 5.23
CA LEU A 44 -2.92 35.87 6.43
C LEU A 44 -3.07 34.35 6.51
N TYR A 45 -2.72 33.77 7.66
CA TYR A 45 -2.94 32.35 7.92
C TYR A 45 -4.20 32.14 8.75
N VAL A 46 -5.01 31.15 8.38
CA VAL A 46 -6.18 30.73 9.16
C VAL A 46 -5.99 29.29 9.66
N GLY A 47 -5.93 29.16 10.99
CA GLY A 47 -5.61 27.94 11.74
C GLY A 47 -6.64 27.58 12.83
N MET A 48 -6.37 26.52 13.58
CA MET A 48 -7.07 26.19 14.84
C MET A 48 -6.14 26.36 16.04
N ARG A 49 -6.74 26.67 17.21
CA ARG A 49 -6.01 26.69 18.49
C ARG A 49 -5.64 25.27 18.94
N GLY A 50 -4.54 25.15 19.67
CA GLY A 50 -4.03 23.92 20.27
C GLY A 50 -3.49 22.91 19.25
N ARG A 51 -3.09 23.38 18.05
CA ARG A 51 -2.63 22.54 16.94
C ARG A 51 -1.28 23.05 16.41
N ALA A 52 -0.62 22.22 15.59
CA ALA A 52 0.74 22.46 15.11
C ALA A 52 0.94 23.85 14.48
N GLU A 53 -0.06 24.37 13.77
CA GLU A 53 -0.02 25.69 13.14
C GLU A 53 0.18 26.85 14.15
N GLU A 54 -0.30 26.74 15.39
CA GLU A 54 -0.14 27.78 16.42
C GLU A 54 1.32 27.96 16.83
N THR A 55 2.11 26.89 16.79
CA THR A 55 3.54 26.93 17.13
C THR A 55 4.41 27.20 15.90
N ILE A 56 4.04 26.63 14.74
CA ILE A 56 4.88 26.68 13.53
C ILE A 56 4.72 28.03 12.81
N VAL A 57 3.49 28.47 12.54
CA VAL A 57 3.22 29.63 11.65
C VAL A 57 3.81 30.94 12.17
N PRO A 58 3.70 31.29 13.48
CA PRO A 58 4.26 32.54 13.98
C PRO A 58 5.78 32.65 13.83
N ARG A 59 6.51 31.52 13.81
CA ARG A 59 7.97 31.50 13.59
C ARG A 59 8.38 31.97 12.19
N PHE A 60 7.45 31.94 11.24
CA PHE A 60 7.65 32.46 9.88
C PHE A 60 7.19 33.93 9.74
N GLY A 61 6.82 34.60 10.84
CA GLY A 61 6.38 35.99 10.83
C GLY A 61 5.02 36.22 10.15
N ILE A 62 4.21 35.18 9.97
CA ILE A 62 2.92 35.28 9.28
C ILE A 62 1.80 35.54 10.31
N PRO A 63 0.95 36.55 10.10
CA PRO A 63 -0.22 36.79 10.94
C PRO A 63 -1.16 35.57 10.97
N LEU A 64 -1.49 35.10 12.18
CA LEU A 64 -2.35 33.93 12.39
C LEU A 64 -3.70 34.34 13.00
N ARG A 65 -4.79 33.85 12.40
CA ARG A 65 -6.14 33.94 12.94
C ARG A 65 -6.71 32.54 13.16
N PHE A 66 -7.54 32.42 14.18
CA PHE A 66 -8.13 31.15 14.57
C PHE A 66 -9.61 31.10 14.25
N ILE A 67 -10.06 29.93 13.82
CA ILE A 67 -11.48 29.62 13.64
C ILE A 67 -11.84 28.30 14.34
N ALA A 68 -13.13 28.11 14.60
CA ALA A 68 -13.66 26.84 15.07
C ALA A 68 -13.63 25.81 13.93
N SER A 69 -13.16 24.60 14.21
CA SER A 69 -13.37 23.44 13.35
C SER A 69 -13.23 22.14 14.15
N ALA A 70 -13.73 21.04 13.61
CA ALA A 70 -13.73 19.73 14.25
C ALA A 70 -13.54 18.60 13.23
N PRO A 71 -13.06 17.42 13.67
CA PRO A 71 -13.05 16.22 12.84
C PRO A 71 -14.46 15.83 12.41
N ILE A 72 -14.62 15.40 11.16
CA ILE A 72 -15.91 14.93 10.61
C ILE A 72 -15.81 13.44 10.21
N SER A 73 -14.59 12.92 10.00
CA SER A 73 -14.36 11.56 9.54
C SER A 73 -14.38 10.54 10.69
N GLY A 74 -15.03 9.40 10.47
CA GLY A 74 -15.00 8.25 11.41
C GLY A 74 -15.81 8.45 12.70
N LEU A 75 -16.67 9.46 12.77
CA LEU A 75 -17.51 9.72 13.92
C LEU A 75 -18.84 8.96 13.83
N SER A 76 -19.36 8.52 14.98
CA SER A 76 -20.73 8.03 15.07
C SER A 76 -21.73 9.15 14.72
N PRO A 77 -22.93 8.83 14.21
CA PRO A 77 -23.93 9.82 13.80
C PRO A 77 -24.21 10.89 14.88
N TRP A 78 -24.22 10.51 16.16
CA TRP A 78 -24.43 11.42 17.29
C TRP A 78 -23.27 12.41 17.53
N ARG A 79 -22.03 11.99 17.28
CA ARG A 79 -20.83 12.85 17.41
C ARG A 79 -20.60 13.72 16.17
N LEU A 80 -21.29 13.41 15.07
CA LEU A 80 -21.23 14.18 13.83
C LEU A 80 -21.95 15.54 13.97
N LEU A 81 -23.13 15.57 14.60
CA LEU A 81 -23.94 16.80 14.72
C LEU A 81 -23.21 17.97 15.40
N PRO A 82 -22.58 17.82 16.58
CA PRO A 82 -21.83 18.91 17.21
C PRO A 82 -20.63 19.34 16.37
N SER A 83 -20.01 18.39 15.66
CA SER A 83 -18.85 18.66 14.81
C SER A 83 -19.26 19.48 13.58
N LEU A 84 -20.42 19.19 12.98
CA LEU A 84 -21.01 20.01 11.92
C LEU A 84 -21.34 21.42 12.41
N GLY A 85 -21.91 21.57 13.62
CA GLY A 85 -22.17 22.87 14.23
C GLY A 85 -20.90 23.72 14.39
N LYS A 86 -19.80 23.11 14.82
CA LYS A 86 -18.48 23.79 14.91
C LYS A 86 -17.94 24.19 13.54
N VAL A 87 -18.10 23.35 12.52
CA VAL A 87 -17.68 23.66 11.15
C VAL A 87 -18.52 24.78 10.55
N LEU A 88 -19.83 24.83 10.83
CA LEU A 88 -20.69 25.94 10.44
C LEU A 88 -20.26 27.25 11.10
N LEU A 89 -20.03 27.24 12.42
CA LEU A 89 -19.50 28.42 13.13
C LEU A 89 -18.15 28.86 12.55
N GLY A 90 -17.25 27.92 12.29
CA GLY A 90 -15.98 28.17 11.62
C GLY A 90 -16.14 28.79 10.24
N THR A 91 -17.17 28.38 9.50
CA THR A 91 -17.46 28.92 8.17
C THR A 91 -17.90 30.38 8.29
N LEU A 92 -18.80 30.71 9.23
CA LEU A 92 -19.23 32.09 9.49
C LEU A 92 -18.06 32.99 9.91
N GLN A 93 -17.15 32.47 10.74
CA GLN A 93 -15.91 33.16 11.11
C GLN A 93 -14.99 33.37 9.89
N ALA A 94 -14.81 32.33 9.07
CA ALA A 94 -14.01 32.42 7.86
C ALA A 94 -14.60 33.39 6.83
N LEU A 95 -15.93 33.46 6.67
CA LEU A 95 -16.62 34.45 5.82
C LEU A 95 -16.24 35.87 6.25
N THR A 96 -16.30 36.15 7.56
CA THR A 96 -15.95 37.46 8.12
C THR A 96 -14.47 37.80 7.86
N ILE A 97 -13.57 36.84 8.04
CA ILE A 97 -12.14 37.01 7.76
C ILE A 97 -11.90 37.30 6.28
N LEU A 98 -12.51 36.52 5.39
CA LEU A 98 -12.39 36.67 3.93
C LEU A 98 -12.90 38.03 3.46
N LEU A 99 -14.03 38.50 3.96
CA LEU A 99 -14.60 39.80 3.61
C LEU A 99 -13.75 40.99 4.10
N ARG A 100 -13.10 40.86 5.27
CA ARG A 100 -12.20 41.89 5.83
C ARG A 100 -10.84 41.91 5.14
N PHE A 101 -10.24 40.74 4.93
CA PHE A 101 -8.91 40.61 4.35
C PHE A 101 -8.92 40.79 2.82
N ARG A 102 -10.02 40.40 2.16
CA ARG A 102 -10.21 40.43 0.70
C ARG A 102 -9.02 39.83 -0.06
N PRO A 103 -8.73 38.52 0.14
CA PRO A 103 -7.62 37.89 -0.55
C PRO A 103 -7.81 37.90 -2.07
N HIS A 104 -6.71 37.86 -2.80
CA HIS A 104 -6.69 37.61 -4.24
C HIS A 104 -6.46 36.12 -4.56
N LEU A 105 -6.04 35.34 -3.56
CA LEU A 105 -5.79 33.91 -3.67
C LEU A 105 -6.04 33.25 -2.31
N VAL A 106 -6.67 32.08 -2.32
CA VAL A 106 -6.79 31.20 -1.15
C VAL A 106 -6.04 29.90 -1.45
N LEU A 107 -4.99 29.62 -0.68
CA LEU A 107 -4.22 28.37 -0.76
C LEU A 107 -4.57 27.47 0.43
N ALA A 108 -4.97 26.23 0.14
CA ALA A 108 -5.35 25.25 1.15
C ALA A 108 -4.54 23.94 1.01
N ALA A 109 -4.02 23.42 2.12
CA ALA A 109 -3.26 22.16 2.16
C ALA A 109 -3.96 21.02 2.91
N GLY A 110 -5.24 21.19 3.29
CA GLY A 110 -6.02 20.18 3.99
C GLY A 110 -6.02 20.31 5.51
N GLY A 111 -6.39 19.25 6.22
CA GLY A 111 -6.69 19.31 7.65
C GLY A 111 -8.06 19.92 7.97
N TYR A 112 -8.51 19.76 9.23
CA TYR A 112 -9.88 20.11 9.60
C TYR A 112 -10.18 21.61 9.47
N VAL A 113 -9.19 22.49 9.66
CA VAL A 113 -9.37 23.95 9.52
C VAL A 113 -9.67 24.36 8.08
N SER A 114 -9.13 23.64 7.10
CA SER A 114 -9.31 23.98 5.68
C SER A 114 -10.78 23.85 5.27
N ALA A 115 -11.57 23.00 5.91
CA ALA A 115 -12.97 22.78 5.56
C ALA A 115 -13.83 24.06 5.63
N PRO A 116 -13.95 24.74 6.79
CA PRO A 116 -14.71 25.99 6.86
C PRO A 116 -14.16 27.10 5.96
N VAL A 117 -12.83 27.20 5.78
CA VAL A 117 -12.22 28.24 4.91
C VAL A 117 -12.53 27.99 3.44
N CYS A 118 -12.39 26.75 2.97
CA CYS A 118 -12.69 26.35 1.60
C CYS A 118 -14.18 26.57 1.30
N PHE A 119 -15.06 26.17 2.20
CA PHE A 119 -16.50 26.36 2.02
C PHE A 119 -16.90 27.84 2.06
N ALA A 120 -16.36 28.64 2.97
CA ALA A 120 -16.57 30.09 3.00
C ALA A 120 -16.07 30.78 1.73
N THR A 121 -14.93 30.34 1.18
CA THR A 121 -14.40 30.84 -0.10
C THR A 121 -15.33 30.52 -1.26
N PHE A 122 -15.89 29.31 -1.29
CA PHE A 122 -16.90 28.91 -2.28
C PHE A 122 -18.17 29.77 -2.19
N LEU A 123 -18.71 29.98 -0.99
CA LEU A 123 -19.91 30.80 -0.77
C LEU A 123 -19.69 32.26 -1.18
N LEU A 124 -18.47 32.79 -0.96
CA LEU A 124 -18.13 34.17 -1.32
C LEU A 124 -17.67 34.35 -2.76
N ARG A 125 -17.64 33.30 -3.59
CA ARG A 125 -17.19 33.39 -4.99
C ARG A 125 -17.87 34.49 -5.81
N PRO A 126 -19.17 34.83 -5.63
CA PRO A 126 -19.80 35.95 -6.34
C PRO A 126 -19.25 37.33 -5.92
N LEU A 127 -18.77 37.45 -4.67
CA LEU A 127 -18.29 38.71 -4.07
C LEU A 127 -16.77 38.85 -4.12
N LEU A 128 -16.06 37.73 -3.96
CA LEU A 128 -14.62 37.59 -3.98
C LEU A 128 -14.24 36.71 -5.16
N ARG A 129 -13.57 37.30 -6.16
CA ARG A 129 -13.05 36.55 -7.32
C ARG A 129 -11.74 35.80 -7.03
N ALA A 130 -11.46 35.51 -5.76
CA ALA A 130 -10.25 34.82 -5.37
C ALA A 130 -10.32 33.32 -5.75
N PRO A 131 -9.42 32.79 -6.60
CA PRO A 131 -9.34 31.36 -6.82
C PRO A 131 -9.01 30.63 -5.52
N LEU A 132 -9.70 29.51 -5.31
CA LEU A 132 -9.35 28.49 -4.33
C LEU A 132 -8.42 27.48 -5.00
N VAL A 133 -7.18 27.43 -4.54
CA VAL A 133 -6.14 26.50 -4.98
C VAL A 133 -5.84 25.55 -3.84
N ILE A 134 -5.98 24.25 -4.10
CA ILE A 134 -5.69 23.21 -3.12
C ILE A 134 -4.36 22.57 -3.48
N HIS A 135 -3.57 22.19 -2.48
CA HIS A 135 -2.44 21.31 -2.65
C HIS A 135 -2.64 20.02 -1.84
N GLU A 136 -2.62 18.86 -2.51
CA GLU A 136 -2.65 17.55 -1.85
C GLU A 136 -1.23 16.94 -1.82
N GLN A 137 -0.84 16.54 -0.62
CA GLN A 137 0.50 16.03 -0.34
C GLN A 137 0.59 14.52 -0.57
N ASN A 138 -0.47 13.77 -0.27
CA ASN A 138 -0.42 12.31 -0.21
C ASN A 138 -1.00 11.67 -1.47
N VAL A 139 -0.59 10.42 -1.73
CA VAL A 139 -1.20 9.59 -2.78
C VAL A 139 -2.69 9.39 -2.50
N MET A 140 -3.06 9.06 -1.26
CA MET A 140 -4.45 9.01 -0.83
C MET A 140 -4.88 10.36 -0.23
N PRO A 141 -5.74 11.14 -0.89
CA PRO A 141 -6.17 12.42 -0.35
C PRO A 141 -7.02 12.26 0.90
N GLY A 142 -6.86 13.20 1.83
CA GLY A 142 -7.74 13.31 2.98
C GLY A 142 -9.18 13.63 2.53
N LEU A 143 -10.18 13.18 3.32
CA LEU A 143 -11.60 13.41 3.01
C LEU A 143 -11.90 14.89 2.74
N MET A 144 -11.24 15.80 3.44
CA MET A 144 -11.45 17.23 3.22
C MET A 144 -10.94 17.71 1.86
N ASN A 145 -9.74 17.29 1.44
CA ASN A 145 -9.25 17.63 0.11
C ASN A 145 -10.10 16.99 -0.99
N LYS A 146 -10.62 15.77 -0.78
CA LYS A 146 -11.61 15.14 -1.68
C LYS A 146 -12.87 16.00 -1.84
N LEU A 147 -13.50 16.41 -0.74
CA LEU A 147 -14.67 17.29 -0.73
C LEU A 147 -14.38 18.66 -1.37
N ALA A 148 -13.30 19.31 -0.93
CA ALA A 148 -12.95 20.65 -1.38
C ALA A 148 -12.53 20.69 -2.86
N SER A 149 -12.06 19.56 -3.42
CA SER A 149 -11.79 19.44 -4.85
C SER A 149 -13.02 19.79 -5.70
N LEU A 150 -14.24 19.42 -5.30
CA LEU A 150 -15.45 19.66 -6.09
C LEU A 150 -15.63 21.14 -6.52
N PHE A 151 -15.19 22.07 -5.68
CA PHE A 151 -15.38 23.50 -5.91
C PHE A 151 -14.05 24.28 -6.04
N ALA A 152 -12.91 23.62 -5.93
CA ALA A 152 -11.61 24.23 -6.19
C ALA A 152 -11.49 24.71 -7.64
N HIS A 153 -10.72 25.78 -7.83
CA HIS A 153 -10.34 26.24 -9.17
C HIS A 153 -9.31 25.30 -9.79
N VAL A 154 -8.35 24.87 -8.98
CA VAL A 154 -7.33 23.87 -9.34
C VAL A 154 -6.87 23.12 -8.09
N VAL A 155 -6.56 21.83 -8.25
CA VAL A 155 -5.94 20.99 -7.24
C VAL A 155 -4.54 20.62 -7.71
N MET A 156 -3.53 21.15 -7.04
CA MET A 156 -2.13 20.77 -7.22
C MET A 156 -1.88 19.46 -6.47
N VAL A 157 -1.33 18.45 -7.13
CA VAL A 157 -1.08 17.13 -6.55
C VAL A 157 0.41 16.79 -6.55
N SER A 158 0.85 16.18 -5.45
CA SER A 158 2.25 15.71 -5.31
C SER A 158 2.50 14.42 -6.07
N PHE A 159 1.48 13.57 -6.20
CA PHE A 159 1.51 12.30 -6.92
C PHE A 159 0.44 12.31 -8.02
N ARG A 160 0.70 11.64 -9.14
CA ARG A 160 -0.24 11.64 -10.27
C ARG A 160 -1.50 10.85 -9.96
N GLU A 161 -1.33 9.78 -9.20
CA GLU A 161 -2.32 8.82 -8.76
C GLU A 161 -3.34 9.44 -7.80
N THR A 162 -2.99 10.53 -7.11
CA THR A 162 -3.91 11.28 -6.25
C THR A 162 -5.17 11.69 -7.00
N SER A 163 -5.06 12.02 -8.29
CA SER A 163 -6.19 12.41 -9.15
C SER A 163 -7.30 11.34 -9.22
N PHE A 164 -6.95 10.06 -9.12
CA PHE A 164 -7.92 8.95 -9.13
C PHE A 164 -8.88 8.98 -7.94
N PHE A 165 -8.47 9.55 -6.82
CA PHE A 165 -9.26 9.57 -5.59
C PHE A 165 -10.00 10.88 -5.34
N LEU A 166 -9.72 11.91 -6.13
CA LEU A 166 -10.39 13.20 -6.04
C LEU A 166 -11.73 13.14 -6.79
N TRP A 167 -12.63 14.07 -6.47
CA TRP A 167 -13.97 14.10 -7.07
C TRP A 167 -14.08 15.09 -8.23
N ASN A 168 -12.96 15.65 -8.67
CA ASN A 168 -12.86 16.49 -9.85
C ASN A 168 -11.65 16.09 -10.71
N ASN A 169 -11.63 16.57 -11.96
CA ASN A 169 -10.50 16.37 -12.88
C ASN A 169 -9.64 17.62 -13.07
N ARG A 170 -9.79 18.65 -12.22
CA ARG A 170 -9.02 19.91 -12.32
C ARG A 170 -7.69 19.80 -11.60
N CYS A 171 -6.95 18.73 -11.91
CA CYS A 171 -5.71 18.38 -11.24
C CYS A 171 -4.50 18.85 -12.05
N VAL A 172 -3.50 19.39 -11.37
CA VAL A 172 -2.19 19.72 -11.93
C VAL A 172 -1.13 18.97 -11.13
N TYR A 173 -0.32 18.16 -11.82
CA TYR A 173 0.86 17.54 -11.20
C TYR A 173 1.90 18.62 -10.91
N SER A 174 1.99 19.02 -9.65
CA SER A 174 2.93 20.04 -9.16
C SER A 174 4.16 19.45 -8.51
N GLY A 175 4.12 18.17 -8.10
CA GLY A 175 5.09 17.63 -7.14
C GLY A 175 4.90 18.24 -5.74
N TYR A 176 5.72 17.80 -4.79
CA TYR A 176 5.68 18.32 -3.42
C TYR A 176 6.55 19.58 -3.27
N PRO A 177 6.06 20.64 -2.59
CA PRO A 177 6.83 21.85 -2.33
C PRO A 177 7.84 21.60 -1.20
N VAL A 178 9.04 21.15 -1.58
CA VAL A 178 10.12 20.86 -0.63
C VAL A 178 10.69 22.16 -0.06
N ARG A 179 11.00 22.15 1.24
CA ARG A 179 11.62 23.28 1.96
C ARG A 179 12.98 23.61 1.34
N ARG A 180 13.31 24.90 1.24
CA ARG A 180 14.55 25.38 0.61
C ARG A 180 15.82 24.74 1.16
N GLU A 181 15.88 24.56 2.47
CA GLU A 181 17.03 23.96 3.17
C GLU A 181 17.38 22.55 2.67
N PHE A 182 16.47 21.83 2.02
CA PHE A 182 16.71 20.52 1.42
C PHE A 182 17.14 20.59 -0.06
N LEU A 183 17.03 21.76 -0.68
CA LEU A 183 17.39 21.99 -2.09
C LEU A 183 18.79 22.61 -2.25
N GLN A 184 19.33 23.19 -1.18
CA GLN A 184 20.56 24.00 -1.22
C GLN A 184 21.55 23.56 -0.14
N LEU A 185 22.11 22.35 -0.26
CA LEU A 185 23.10 21.85 0.69
C LEU A 185 24.45 21.53 0.04
N PRO A 186 25.55 21.71 0.79
CA PRO A 186 26.89 21.29 0.38
C PRO A 186 26.96 19.77 0.18
N ASP A 187 28.02 19.33 -0.49
CA ASP A 187 28.33 17.92 -0.64
C ASP A 187 28.36 17.17 0.71
N ARG A 188 28.13 15.85 0.65
CA ARG A 188 28.08 14.95 1.80
C ARG A 188 29.32 15.08 2.69
N LEU A 189 30.52 15.15 2.10
CA LEU A 189 31.77 15.27 2.87
C LEU A 189 31.88 16.60 3.62
N ALA A 190 31.48 17.71 2.99
CA ALA A 190 31.47 19.02 3.63
C ALA A 190 30.46 19.10 4.78
N SER A 191 29.33 18.41 4.65
CA SER A 191 28.34 18.29 5.74
C SER A 191 28.89 17.43 6.89
N ARG A 192 29.60 16.34 6.59
CA ARG A 192 30.28 15.52 7.62
C ARG A 192 31.34 16.29 8.40
N GLN A 193 32.17 17.06 7.71
CA GLN A 193 33.20 17.90 8.34
C GLN A 193 32.58 18.90 9.33
N ARG A 194 31.52 19.61 8.92
CA ARG A 194 30.81 20.56 9.79
C ARG A 194 30.16 19.90 11.00
N LEU A 195 29.73 18.65 10.87
CA LEU A 195 29.11 17.87 11.94
C LEU A 195 30.10 17.07 12.79
N GLY A 196 31.40 17.14 12.49
CA GLY A 196 32.44 16.37 13.19
C GLY A 196 32.37 14.85 12.95
N ILE A 197 31.80 14.42 11.83
CA ILE A 197 31.67 13.00 11.48
C ILE A 197 32.85 12.59 10.59
N PRO A 198 33.56 11.49 10.90
CA PRO A 198 34.65 11.02 10.05
C PRO A 198 34.19 10.76 8.60
N GLY A 199 34.99 11.20 7.63
CA GLY A 199 34.60 11.13 6.21
C GLY A 199 34.41 9.70 5.69
N HIS A 200 35.10 8.72 6.29
CA HIS A 200 35.06 7.30 5.90
C HIS A 200 33.92 6.51 6.56
N ASP A 201 33.26 7.07 7.57
CA ASP A 201 32.16 6.41 8.26
C ASP A 201 30.98 6.21 7.32
N LEU A 202 30.28 5.11 7.52
CA LEU A 202 28.92 4.97 7.05
C LEU A 202 27.99 5.74 8.00
N VAL A 203 27.18 6.65 7.46
CA VAL A 203 26.28 7.48 8.27
C VAL A 203 24.83 7.06 8.07
N VAL A 204 24.20 6.58 9.15
CA VAL A 204 22.77 6.22 9.17
C VAL A 204 22.00 7.28 9.95
N LEU A 205 21.02 7.90 9.31
CA LEU A 205 20.11 8.86 9.95
C LEU A 205 18.75 8.23 10.18
N ALA A 206 18.33 8.05 11.44
CA ALA A 206 17.04 7.47 11.80
C ALA A 206 16.14 8.52 12.49
N TYR A 207 14.88 8.67 12.05
CA TYR A 207 13.91 9.54 12.72
C TYR A 207 12.44 9.21 12.42
N GLY A 208 11.58 9.44 13.43
CA GLY A 208 10.13 9.17 13.35
C GLY A 208 9.24 10.35 12.92
N GLY A 209 9.82 11.52 12.66
CA GLY A 209 9.09 12.80 12.56
C GLY A 209 9.00 13.51 13.91
N SER A 210 8.27 14.64 13.98
CA SER A 210 8.32 15.54 15.14
C SER A 210 7.83 14.93 16.46
N LEU A 211 6.80 14.07 16.39
CA LEU A 211 6.27 13.34 17.56
C LEU A 211 7.03 12.04 17.85
N GLY A 212 7.97 11.66 16.99
CA GLY A 212 8.69 10.40 17.10
C GLY A 212 7.93 9.19 16.58
N SER A 213 8.60 8.03 16.64
CA SER A 213 8.04 6.76 16.20
C SER A 213 8.51 5.64 17.12
N ARG A 214 7.62 5.15 17.99
CA ARG A 214 7.95 4.08 18.94
C ARG A 214 8.50 2.83 18.26
N SER A 215 7.94 2.44 17.11
CA SER A 215 8.41 1.28 16.34
C SER A 215 9.81 1.49 15.77
N ILE A 216 10.11 2.66 15.20
CA ILE A 216 11.47 2.97 14.70
C ILE A 216 12.44 3.04 15.89
N ASN A 217 12.05 3.69 16.98
CA ASN A 217 12.91 3.85 18.15
C ASN A 217 13.33 2.48 18.72
N ARG A 218 12.36 1.57 18.92
CA ARG A 218 12.62 0.19 19.36
C ARG A 218 13.39 -0.63 18.33
N LEU A 219 13.07 -0.48 17.05
CA LEU A 219 13.73 -1.17 15.96
C LEU A 219 15.22 -0.80 15.89
N MET A 220 15.56 0.49 16.03
CA MET A 220 16.97 0.92 16.03
C MET A 220 17.73 0.33 17.22
N MET A 221 17.11 0.24 18.40
CA MET A 221 17.73 -0.39 19.57
C MET A 221 17.93 -1.90 19.40
N SER A 222 17.00 -2.59 18.73
CA SER A 222 17.10 -4.04 18.52
C SER A 222 18.15 -4.47 17.50
N VAL A 223 18.52 -3.57 16.56
CA VAL A 223 19.57 -3.84 15.56
C VAL A 223 20.94 -3.28 15.95
N LEU A 224 21.00 -2.38 16.93
CA LEU A 224 22.24 -1.73 17.35
C LEU A 224 23.41 -2.71 17.63
N PRO A 225 23.22 -3.83 18.36
CA PRO A 225 24.31 -4.78 18.62
C PRO A 225 24.88 -5.42 17.34
N SER A 226 24.06 -5.56 16.30
CA SER A 226 24.47 -6.19 15.03
C SER A 226 25.32 -5.28 14.14
N LEU A 227 25.30 -3.97 14.37
CA LEU A 227 26.08 -3.00 13.57
C LEU A 227 27.59 -3.14 13.78
N GLY A 228 28.02 -3.63 14.94
CA GLY A 228 29.43 -3.78 15.30
C GLY A 228 30.21 -4.77 14.44
N GLY A 229 29.54 -5.71 13.78
CA GLY A 229 30.16 -6.70 12.88
C GLY A 229 30.53 -6.16 11.48
N SER A 230 30.25 -4.89 11.20
CA SER A 230 30.55 -4.27 9.91
C SER A 230 32.06 -4.01 9.75
N SER A 231 32.59 -4.23 8.54
CA SER A 231 34.00 -3.95 8.21
C SER A 231 34.35 -2.45 8.17
N ARG A 232 33.33 -1.58 8.20
CA ARG A 232 33.46 -0.12 8.26
C ARG A 232 32.86 0.41 9.55
N SER A 233 33.41 1.52 10.02
CA SER A 233 32.85 2.26 11.13
C SER A 233 31.51 2.90 10.76
N VAL A 234 30.56 2.82 11.69
CA VAL A 234 29.17 3.26 11.49
C VAL A 234 28.84 4.35 12.48
N THR A 235 28.46 5.52 11.98
CA THR A 235 27.87 6.60 12.78
C THR A 235 26.35 6.57 12.60
N VAL A 236 25.61 6.31 13.68
CA VAL A 236 24.15 6.35 13.71
C VAL A 236 23.70 7.64 14.40
N ILE A 237 22.87 8.43 13.72
CA ILE A 237 22.22 9.62 14.26
C ILE A 237 20.74 9.32 14.37
N HIS A 238 20.18 9.34 15.58
CA HIS A 238 18.83 8.89 15.86
C HIS A 238 18.02 9.93 16.62
N SER A 239 16.91 10.36 16.04
CA SER A 239 15.93 11.25 16.69
C SER A 239 14.73 10.49 17.21
N VAL A 240 14.51 10.54 18.52
CA VAL A 240 13.39 9.83 19.15
C VAL A 240 12.06 10.55 19.03
N GLY A 241 12.09 11.86 18.81
CA GLY A 241 10.93 12.76 18.76
C GLY A 241 10.53 13.34 20.12
N LEU A 242 9.74 14.41 20.09
CA LEU A 242 9.31 15.15 21.29
C LEU A 242 8.32 14.39 22.18
N GLY A 243 7.91 13.19 21.78
CA GLY A 243 6.92 12.38 22.48
C GLY A 243 5.48 12.84 22.22
N GLY A 244 4.54 11.96 22.54
CA GLY A 244 3.10 12.23 22.55
C GLY A 244 2.49 11.90 23.91
N SER A 245 1.19 12.18 24.08
CA SER A 245 0.49 11.80 25.30
C SER A 245 0.54 10.27 25.51
N GLY A 246 1.24 9.83 26.56
CA GLY A 246 1.34 8.41 26.95
C GLY A 246 2.54 7.64 26.43
N TYR A 247 3.49 8.28 25.73
CA TYR A 247 4.76 7.64 25.32
C TYR A 247 5.95 8.55 25.66
N ALA A 248 6.69 8.18 26.72
CA ALA A 248 7.94 8.79 27.15
C ALA A 248 9.10 8.35 26.24
N ALA A 249 9.14 8.92 25.03
CA ALA A 249 10.00 8.45 23.95
C ALA A 249 11.49 8.52 24.28
N TRP A 250 11.92 9.58 24.95
CA TRP A 250 13.31 9.79 25.35
C TRP A 250 13.71 8.79 26.43
N GLU A 251 12.96 8.72 27.52
CA GLU A 251 13.25 7.87 28.68
C GLU A 251 13.29 6.38 28.29
N GLU A 252 12.30 5.91 27.53
CA GLU A 252 12.27 4.52 27.06
C GLU A 252 13.48 4.20 26.18
N THR A 253 13.81 5.08 25.22
CA THR A 253 14.91 4.82 24.28
C THR A 253 16.27 4.91 24.96
N VAL A 254 16.46 5.85 25.90
CA VAL A 254 17.70 5.93 26.70
C VAL A 254 17.86 4.69 27.58
N GLY A 255 16.78 4.19 28.18
CA GLY A 255 16.79 2.94 28.94
C GLY A 255 17.23 1.75 28.08
N LEU A 256 16.65 1.61 26.88
CA LEU A 256 17.02 0.55 25.93
C LEU A 256 18.47 0.69 25.44
N LEU A 257 18.93 1.91 25.15
CA LEU A 257 20.31 2.17 24.74
C LEU A 257 21.29 1.75 25.83
N ARG A 258 21.06 2.16 27.08
CA ARG A 258 21.90 1.76 28.22
C ARG A 258 21.91 0.25 28.44
N ALA A 259 20.76 -0.41 28.27
CA ALA A 259 20.66 -1.86 28.37
C ALA A 259 21.41 -2.61 27.26
N ALA A 260 21.58 -1.99 26.08
CA ALA A 260 22.34 -2.54 24.97
C ALA A 260 23.86 -2.33 25.08
N CYS A 261 24.31 -1.42 25.97
CA CYS A 261 25.73 -1.11 26.15
C CYS A 261 26.45 -2.20 26.95
N GLN A 262 27.65 -2.57 26.50
CA GLN A 262 28.54 -3.48 27.23
C GLN A 262 29.40 -2.72 28.25
N GLN A 263 30.13 -3.45 29.10
CA GLN A 263 31.03 -2.86 30.10
C GLN A 263 32.10 -1.99 29.40
N GLY A 264 32.14 -0.70 29.75
CA GLY A 264 33.05 0.30 29.14
C GLY A 264 32.41 1.15 28.03
N GLU A 265 31.19 0.84 27.59
CA GLU A 265 30.45 1.58 26.57
C GLU A 265 29.47 2.59 27.20
N GLU A 266 29.98 3.55 27.99
CA GLU A 266 29.11 4.47 28.74
C GLU A 266 28.57 5.63 27.87
N PRO A 267 27.25 5.87 27.84
CA PRO A 267 26.68 7.03 27.18
C PRO A 267 27.11 8.35 27.83
N ARG A 268 27.59 9.29 27.03
CA ARG A 268 28.02 10.63 27.44
C ARG A 268 27.09 11.69 26.87
N THR A 269 26.68 12.64 27.71
CA THR A 269 25.85 13.78 27.27
C THR A 269 26.71 14.82 26.57
N VAL A 270 26.30 15.24 25.38
CA VAL A 270 26.93 16.31 24.58
C VAL A 270 25.83 17.27 24.12
N GLY A 271 25.70 18.41 24.80
CA GLY A 271 24.56 19.31 24.59
C GLY A 271 23.25 18.63 24.95
N GLU A 272 22.28 18.62 24.02
CA GLU A 272 21.00 17.91 24.16
C GLU A 272 21.05 16.45 23.67
N GLU A 273 22.21 15.98 23.18
CA GLU A 273 22.38 14.63 22.64
C GLU A 273 23.07 13.69 23.64
N LEU A 274 22.85 12.38 23.47
CA LEU A 274 23.61 11.31 24.11
C LEU A 274 24.47 10.59 23.08
N HIS A 275 25.77 10.51 23.35
CA HIS A 275 26.76 9.92 22.47
C HIS A 275 27.32 8.64 23.12
N VAL A 276 27.37 7.55 22.37
CA VAL A 276 27.93 6.27 22.81
C VAL A 276 28.90 5.77 21.75
N ARG A 277 30.03 5.22 22.18
CA ARG A 277 30.91 4.43 21.32
C ARG A 277 30.80 2.97 21.73
N MET A 278 30.49 2.12 20.76
CA MET A 278 30.24 0.69 20.97
C MET A 278 31.11 -0.16 20.04
N ALA A 279 31.19 -1.47 20.32
CA ALA A 279 31.92 -2.46 19.53
C ALA A 279 33.39 -2.04 19.29
N GLY A 280 34.12 -1.75 20.36
CA GLY A 280 35.52 -1.31 20.28
C GLY A 280 35.72 0.06 19.62
N GLY A 281 34.66 0.87 19.51
CA GLY A 281 34.67 2.18 18.86
C GLY A 281 34.26 2.16 17.39
N ASN A 282 33.93 0.99 16.84
CA ASN A 282 33.50 0.85 15.46
C ASN A 282 32.08 1.41 15.21
N VAL A 283 31.26 1.55 16.27
CA VAL A 283 29.93 2.15 16.18
C VAL A 283 29.88 3.41 17.04
N VAL A 284 29.49 4.54 16.44
CA VAL A 284 29.21 5.78 17.13
C VAL A 284 27.71 6.04 17.08
N TYR A 285 27.04 6.03 18.22
CA TYR A 285 25.60 6.27 18.31
C TYR A 285 25.32 7.65 18.92
N ARG A 286 24.62 8.51 18.18
CA ARG A 286 24.18 9.85 18.59
C ARG A 286 22.66 9.86 18.71
N LEU A 287 22.15 9.88 19.93
CA LEU A 287 20.73 9.92 20.25
C LEU A 287 20.31 11.36 20.59
N ALA A 288 19.28 11.88 19.93
CA ALA A 288 18.77 13.24 20.13
C ALA A 288 17.25 13.24 20.39
N PRO A 289 16.73 14.12 21.27
CA PRO A 289 15.29 14.28 21.47
C PRO A 289 14.61 14.80 20.18
N TYR A 290 15.24 15.76 19.50
CA TYR A 290 14.75 16.37 18.28
C TYR A 290 15.92 16.89 17.42
N LEU A 291 15.76 16.87 16.09
CA LEU A 291 16.80 17.35 15.16
C LEU A 291 16.37 18.67 14.51
N HIS A 292 17.09 19.75 14.84
CA HIS A 292 16.82 21.09 14.31
C HIS A 292 17.43 21.30 12.91
N ASN A 293 18.59 20.72 12.62
CA ASN A 293 19.31 20.82 11.35
C ASN A 293 19.15 19.56 10.49
N LEU A 294 17.93 19.04 10.38
CA LEU A 294 17.62 17.78 9.69
C LEU A 294 18.19 17.71 8.26
N ALA A 295 18.12 18.82 7.52
CA ALA A 295 18.59 18.86 6.13
C ALA A 295 20.10 18.60 6.04
N GLU A 296 20.91 19.25 6.89
CA GLU A 296 22.36 19.04 6.94
C GLU A 296 22.74 17.62 7.39
N LEU A 297 22.03 17.08 8.39
CA LEU A 297 22.23 15.70 8.85
C LEU A 297 21.90 14.69 7.76
N MET A 298 20.82 14.91 7.01
CA MET A 298 20.43 14.04 5.91
C MET A 298 21.36 14.21 4.70
N ALA A 299 21.95 15.39 4.49
CA ALA A 299 23.02 15.57 3.52
C ALA A 299 24.30 14.81 3.91
N ALA A 300 24.61 14.64 5.19
CA ALA A 300 25.76 13.84 5.64
C ALA A 300 25.51 12.32 5.57
N ALA A 301 24.24 11.89 5.57
CA ALA A 301 23.82 10.49 5.60
C ALA A 301 24.15 9.72 4.30
N ASP A 302 24.45 8.43 4.46
CA ASP A 302 24.43 7.43 3.40
C ASP A 302 23.08 6.73 3.31
N LEU A 303 22.41 6.55 4.44
CA LEU A 303 21.12 5.88 4.54
C LEU A 303 20.20 6.63 5.50
N VAL A 304 18.94 6.80 5.10
CA VAL A 304 17.89 7.42 5.92
C VAL A 304 16.87 6.36 6.33
N ILE A 305 16.54 6.25 7.62
CA ILE A 305 15.48 5.40 8.14
C ILE A 305 14.37 6.31 8.67
N CYS A 306 13.21 6.32 8.02
CA CYS A 306 12.20 7.32 8.31
C CYS A 306 10.75 6.83 8.11
N ARG A 307 9.79 7.62 8.60
CA ARG A 307 8.37 7.44 8.29
C ARG A 307 8.05 7.82 6.85
N ALA A 308 6.91 7.34 6.34
CA ALA A 308 6.43 7.59 4.99
C ALA A 308 5.51 8.83 4.87
N GLY A 309 5.76 9.86 5.67
CA GLY A 309 5.05 11.13 5.51
C GLY A 309 5.40 11.77 4.16
N ALA A 310 4.41 12.33 3.45
CA ALA A 310 4.64 12.88 2.11
C ALA A 310 5.80 13.88 2.05
N GLY A 311 5.92 14.77 3.05
CA GLY A 311 7.05 15.69 3.16
C GLY A 311 8.38 14.99 3.37
N THR A 312 8.44 14.02 4.27
CA THR A 312 9.65 13.21 4.52
C THR A 312 10.12 12.49 3.26
N VAL A 313 9.22 11.78 2.57
CA VAL A 313 9.53 11.05 1.33
C VAL A 313 9.99 12.01 0.23
N SER A 314 9.37 13.19 0.14
CA SER A 314 9.74 14.22 -0.83
C SER A 314 11.09 14.89 -0.51
N GLU A 315 11.43 15.05 0.77
CA GLU A 315 12.72 15.59 1.21
C GLU A 315 13.87 14.61 0.93
N VAL A 316 13.65 13.32 1.20
CA VAL A 316 14.60 12.24 0.89
C VAL A 316 14.88 12.17 -0.62
N THR A 317 13.83 12.20 -1.44
CA THR A 317 13.96 12.16 -2.91
C THR A 317 14.60 13.43 -3.47
N ALA A 318 14.26 14.61 -2.92
CA ALA A 318 14.88 15.87 -3.32
C ALA A 318 16.40 15.89 -3.11
N MET A 319 16.88 15.32 -2.00
CA MET A 319 18.32 15.18 -1.76
C MET A 319 18.94 13.94 -2.43
N GLY A 320 18.11 13.04 -2.96
CA GLY A 320 18.55 11.80 -3.61
C GLY A 320 19.30 10.90 -2.65
N ARG A 321 18.73 10.65 -1.46
CA ARG A 321 19.30 9.76 -0.45
C ARG A 321 18.64 8.38 -0.49
N ALA A 322 19.45 7.35 -0.27
CA ALA A 322 18.93 6.00 -0.08
C ALA A 322 18.13 5.98 1.23
N ALA A 323 16.99 5.29 1.22
CA ALA A 323 16.13 5.25 2.39
C ALA A 323 15.50 3.88 2.64
N VAL A 324 15.35 3.56 3.92
CA VAL A 324 14.43 2.54 4.42
C VAL A 324 13.22 3.26 5.02
N VAL A 325 12.08 3.11 4.36
CA VAL A 325 10.83 3.79 4.73
C VAL A 325 9.96 2.83 5.54
N VAL A 326 9.53 3.29 6.71
CA VAL A 326 8.68 2.54 7.65
C VAL A 326 7.30 3.21 7.74
N PRO A 327 6.35 2.93 6.83
CA PRO A 327 5.02 3.54 6.88
C PRO A 327 4.30 3.19 8.19
N LYS A 328 3.59 4.18 8.74
CA LYS A 328 2.72 3.95 9.91
C LYS A 328 1.44 3.24 9.46
N ARG A 329 1.14 2.11 10.09
CA ARG A 329 -0.09 1.34 9.82
C ARG A 329 -1.33 2.01 10.41
N GLY A 330 -2.49 1.76 9.80
CA GLY A 330 -3.81 2.07 10.36
C GLY A 330 -4.14 3.56 10.33
N LEU A 331 -3.37 4.35 9.60
CA LEU A 331 -3.68 5.75 9.35
C LEU A 331 -4.87 5.86 8.38
N PRO A 332 -5.69 6.92 8.48
CA PRO A 332 -6.83 7.10 7.59
C PRO A 332 -6.42 6.99 6.11
N GLY A 333 -7.02 6.01 5.41
CA GLY A 333 -6.76 5.74 3.99
C GLY A 333 -5.38 5.18 3.69
N ASP A 334 -4.66 4.63 4.67
CA ASP A 334 -3.32 4.04 4.53
C ASP A 334 -2.33 4.95 3.76
N HIS A 335 -2.50 6.27 3.92
CA HIS A 335 -1.80 7.24 3.08
C HIS A 335 -0.27 7.14 3.16
N GLN A 336 0.27 6.75 4.33
CA GLN A 336 1.70 6.49 4.47
C GLN A 336 2.15 5.22 3.73
N GLU A 337 1.36 4.13 3.76
CA GLU A 337 1.67 2.95 2.94
C GLU A 337 1.71 3.34 1.47
N HIS A 338 0.67 4.01 0.97
CA HIS A 338 0.61 4.42 -0.44
C HIS A 338 1.78 5.33 -0.85
N ASN A 339 2.20 6.28 0.00
CA ASN A 339 3.37 7.12 -0.27
C ASN A 339 4.67 6.28 -0.35
N ALA A 340 4.83 5.30 0.55
CA ALA A 340 6.01 4.42 0.55
C ALA A 340 6.03 3.49 -0.67
N ILE A 341 4.89 2.88 -1.00
CA ILE A 341 4.77 1.98 -2.16
C ILE A 341 5.10 2.72 -3.45
N HIS A 342 4.57 3.94 -3.66
CA HIS A 342 4.86 4.70 -4.87
C HIS A 342 6.37 4.91 -5.08
N LEU A 343 7.10 5.31 -4.03
CA LEU A 343 8.55 5.47 -4.14
C LEU A 343 9.29 4.13 -4.34
N ALA A 344 8.81 3.06 -3.70
CA ALA A 344 9.41 1.74 -3.82
C ALA A 344 9.21 1.12 -5.22
N GLU A 345 8.05 1.34 -5.84
CA GLU A 345 7.77 0.91 -7.23
C GLU A 345 8.74 1.57 -8.23
N GLU A 346 9.14 2.81 -7.98
CA GLU A 346 10.17 3.50 -8.77
C GLU A 346 11.61 3.07 -8.44
N GLY A 347 11.78 2.19 -7.44
CA GLY A 347 13.06 1.72 -6.93
C GLY A 347 13.82 2.75 -6.08
N GLY A 348 13.13 3.77 -5.57
CA GLY A 348 13.75 4.88 -4.82
C GLY A 348 13.91 4.63 -3.32
N CYS A 349 13.34 3.55 -2.77
CA CYS A 349 13.53 3.18 -1.37
C CYS A 349 13.29 1.68 -1.12
N GLU A 350 13.81 1.21 0.01
CA GLU A 350 13.37 -0.03 0.66
C GLU A 350 12.20 0.26 1.59
N VAL A 351 11.26 -0.67 1.73
CA VAL A 351 10.08 -0.51 2.59
C VAL A 351 9.97 -1.65 3.59
N LEU A 352 9.82 -1.28 4.87
CA LEU A 352 9.55 -2.20 5.97
C LEU A 352 8.20 -1.88 6.60
N PHE A 353 7.29 -2.84 6.58
CA PHE A 353 5.91 -2.63 7.02
C PHE A 353 5.72 -2.99 8.49
N GLU A 354 4.89 -2.20 9.18
CA GLU A 354 4.51 -2.49 10.57
C GLU A 354 3.56 -3.67 10.68
N ARG A 355 3.76 -4.47 11.73
CA ARG A 355 2.92 -5.58 12.16
C ARG A 355 2.23 -5.27 13.48
N ARG A 356 1.15 -5.98 13.77
CA ARG A 356 0.37 -5.76 14.99
C ARG A 356 1.11 -6.41 16.14
N GLY A 357 1.56 -5.62 17.11
CA GLY A 357 2.12 -6.17 18.35
C GLY A 357 1.02 -6.63 19.31
N ALA A 358 1.41 -7.47 20.28
CA ALA A 358 0.53 -8.00 21.31
C ALA A 358 -0.02 -6.89 22.25
N ASP A 359 0.78 -5.86 22.54
CA ASP A 359 0.44 -4.78 23.49
C ASP A 359 -0.20 -3.55 22.81
N ASP A 360 -0.87 -3.74 21.67
CA ASP A 360 -1.34 -2.66 20.77
C ASP A 360 -0.22 -1.68 20.31
N VAL A 361 1.05 -2.09 20.45
CA VAL A 361 2.21 -1.38 19.92
C VAL A 361 2.67 -2.05 18.65
N ASP A 362 2.51 -1.36 17.53
CA ASP A 362 3.01 -1.86 16.26
C ASP A 362 4.53 -1.96 16.24
N PHE A 363 5.04 -2.95 15.52
CA PHE A 363 6.46 -3.23 15.43
C PHE A 363 6.87 -3.60 14.00
N VAL A 364 8.16 -3.56 13.72
CA VAL A 364 8.76 -4.08 12.49
C VAL A 364 9.69 -5.20 12.92
N GLU A 365 9.78 -6.28 12.14
CA GLU A 365 10.69 -7.37 12.47
C GLU A 365 12.14 -6.90 12.45
N PRO A 366 12.90 -7.08 13.56
CA PRO A 366 14.30 -6.72 13.60
C PRO A 366 15.15 -7.37 12.52
N ASP A 367 14.84 -8.63 12.16
CA ASP A 367 15.58 -9.36 11.13
C ASP A 367 15.39 -8.79 9.73
N GLU A 368 14.23 -8.18 9.43
CA GLU A 368 14.04 -7.49 8.15
C GLU A 368 14.96 -6.29 8.03
N LEU A 369 15.05 -5.45 9.08
CA LEU A 369 15.97 -4.32 9.07
C LEU A 369 17.43 -4.80 9.06
N ARG A 370 17.79 -5.83 9.84
CA ARG A 370 19.15 -6.40 9.81
C ARG A 370 19.55 -6.87 8.43
N ALA A 371 18.67 -7.56 7.71
CA ALA A 371 18.93 -8.03 6.35
C ALA A 371 19.12 -6.86 5.37
N VAL A 372 18.23 -5.86 5.44
CA VAL A 372 18.33 -4.65 4.59
C VAL A 372 19.62 -3.88 4.87
N LEU A 373 19.92 -3.62 6.15
CA LEU A 373 21.15 -2.95 6.55
C LEU A 373 22.36 -3.74 6.07
N SER A 374 22.48 -5.01 6.43
CA SER A 374 23.62 -5.84 6.04
C SER A 374 23.87 -5.84 4.53
N SER A 375 22.80 -5.91 3.72
CA SER A 375 22.93 -5.84 2.27
C SER A 375 23.37 -4.46 1.77
N LEU A 376 22.79 -3.37 2.29
CA LEU A 376 23.15 -2.01 1.89
C LEU A 376 24.54 -1.60 2.41
N LEU A 377 24.97 -2.14 3.55
CA LEU A 377 26.30 -1.88 4.12
C LEU A 377 27.38 -2.63 3.35
N ALA A 378 27.08 -3.82 2.84
CA ALA A 378 27.99 -4.64 2.06
C ALA A 378 28.12 -4.18 0.59
N ASP A 379 27.04 -3.66 0.00
CA ASP A 379 27.00 -3.30 -1.43
C ASP A 379 26.75 -1.79 -1.64
N ARG A 380 27.84 -1.06 -1.90
CA ARG A 380 27.76 0.37 -2.20
C ARG A 380 27.06 0.67 -3.53
N ALA A 381 27.13 -0.24 -4.51
CA ALA A 381 26.46 -0.03 -5.79
C ALA A 381 24.94 -0.03 -5.61
N ARG A 382 24.41 -0.89 -4.73
CA ARG A 382 22.98 -0.89 -4.35
C ARG A 382 22.55 0.42 -3.70
N VAL A 383 23.35 0.98 -2.78
CA VAL A 383 23.08 2.31 -2.18
C VAL A 383 23.05 3.39 -3.25
N VAL A 384 24.05 3.43 -4.14
CA VAL A 384 24.11 4.42 -5.24
C VAL A 384 22.90 4.29 -6.17
N ALA A 385 22.49 3.07 -6.52
CA ALA A 385 21.30 2.84 -7.34
C ALA A 385 20.02 3.38 -6.68
N LEU A 386 19.84 3.16 -5.37
CA LEU A 386 18.73 3.75 -4.61
C LEU A 386 18.79 5.28 -4.63
N GLU A 387 19.97 5.88 -4.45
CA GLU A 387 20.15 7.33 -4.50
C GLU A 387 19.79 7.94 -5.87
N GLU A 388 20.19 7.28 -6.95
CA GLU A 388 19.86 7.69 -8.31
C GLU A 388 18.36 7.60 -8.60
N LYS A 389 17.72 6.50 -8.21
CA LYS A 389 16.26 6.32 -8.36
C LYS A 389 15.47 7.30 -7.51
N ALA A 390 15.85 7.50 -6.25
CA ALA A 390 15.24 8.51 -5.38
C ALA A 390 15.35 9.92 -5.98
N ARG A 391 16.50 10.27 -6.57
CA ARG A 391 16.72 11.56 -7.22
C ARG A 391 15.92 11.71 -8.51
N ALA A 392 15.70 10.62 -9.25
CA ALA A 392 14.90 10.61 -10.48
C ALA A 392 13.40 10.75 -10.19
N ALA A 393 12.92 10.19 -9.07
CA ALA A 393 11.54 10.32 -8.59
C ALA A 393 11.16 11.77 -8.24
N PHE A 394 12.13 12.62 -7.86
CA PHE A 394 11.86 13.99 -7.46
C PHE A 394 11.53 14.91 -8.64
N PHE A 395 10.33 15.50 -8.62
CA PHE A 395 9.92 16.48 -9.62
C PHE A 395 10.59 17.85 -9.44
N ARG A 396 11.76 18.03 -10.06
CA ARG A 396 12.60 19.24 -9.94
C ARG A 396 11.92 20.54 -10.37
N ARG A 397 10.92 20.49 -11.26
CA ARG A 397 10.19 21.67 -11.77
C ARG A 397 9.00 22.07 -10.90
N PHE A 398 8.90 21.55 -9.67
CA PHE A 398 7.78 21.87 -8.77
C PHE A 398 7.63 23.38 -8.56
N ALA A 399 8.74 24.10 -8.38
CA ALA A 399 8.75 25.54 -8.15
C ALA A 399 8.11 26.33 -9.30
N GLU A 400 8.62 26.11 -10.52
CA GLU A 400 8.10 26.70 -11.76
C GLU A 400 6.61 26.35 -11.93
N ARG A 401 6.25 25.08 -11.76
CA ARG A 401 4.89 24.59 -11.97
C ARG A 401 3.89 25.19 -10.98
N ILE A 402 4.26 25.32 -9.70
CA ILE A 402 3.40 25.90 -8.67
C ILE A 402 3.19 27.39 -8.97
N VAL A 403 4.27 28.14 -9.23
CA VAL A 403 4.21 29.58 -9.52
C VAL A 403 3.37 29.85 -10.76
N SER A 404 3.60 29.10 -11.85
CA SER A 404 2.83 29.25 -13.09
C SER A 404 1.34 28.95 -12.89
N THR A 405 1.03 27.90 -12.13
CA THR A 405 -0.36 27.49 -11.85
C THR A 405 -1.08 28.53 -11.00
N VAL A 406 -0.41 29.07 -9.97
CA VAL A 406 -0.95 30.14 -9.13
C VAL A 406 -1.20 31.40 -9.94
N ARG A 407 -0.24 31.83 -10.77
CA ARG A 407 -0.40 33.01 -11.64
C ARG A 407 -1.55 32.84 -12.64
N ALA A 408 -1.64 31.68 -13.29
CA ALA A 408 -2.74 31.39 -14.22
C ALA A 408 -4.11 31.40 -13.49
N ALA A 409 -4.18 30.79 -12.31
CA ALA A 409 -5.41 30.76 -11.51
C ALA A 409 -5.88 32.16 -11.09
N THR A 410 -4.96 33.03 -10.66
CA THR A 410 -5.30 34.39 -10.21
C THR A 410 -5.58 35.36 -11.35
N ARG A 411 -4.99 35.12 -12.52
CA ARG A 411 -5.30 35.86 -13.76
C ARG A 411 -6.54 35.32 -14.49
N HIS A 412 -7.14 34.23 -14.00
CA HIS A 412 -8.22 33.51 -14.67
C HIS A 412 -7.86 33.07 -16.10
N GLU A 413 -6.58 32.77 -16.32
CA GLU A 413 -6.08 32.21 -17.57
C GLU A 413 -6.37 30.69 -17.64
N PRO A 414 -6.44 30.10 -18.84
CA PRO A 414 -6.58 28.65 -18.99
C PRO A 414 -5.45 27.89 -18.29
N ILE A 415 -5.79 26.86 -17.52
CA ILE A 415 -4.84 25.97 -16.84
C ILE A 415 -4.85 24.63 -17.56
N ALA A 416 -3.68 24.14 -17.95
CA ALA A 416 -3.52 22.80 -18.49
C ALA A 416 -3.61 21.76 -17.36
N PHE A 417 -4.74 21.05 -17.29
CA PHE A 417 -4.95 19.96 -16.34
C PHE A 417 -4.36 18.65 -16.85
N MET A 418 -4.13 17.70 -15.93
CA MET A 418 -3.70 16.36 -16.27
C MET A 418 -4.72 15.67 -17.19
N PRO A 419 -4.29 15.08 -18.32
CA PRO A 419 -5.21 14.45 -19.27
C PRO A 419 -5.76 13.11 -18.77
N ASP A 420 -4.93 12.33 -18.06
CA ASP A 420 -5.24 10.96 -17.67
C ASP A 420 -5.34 10.79 -16.16
N ILE A 421 -6.35 10.03 -15.73
CA ILE A 421 -6.50 9.57 -14.35
C ILE A 421 -5.69 8.29 -14.20
N VAL A 422 -4.62 8.34 -13.40
CA VAL A 422 -3.74 7.19 -13.14
C VAL A 422 -4.27 6.42 -11.93
N ALA A 423 -4.75 5.19 -12.12
CA ALA A 423 -5.19 4.34 -11.01
C ALA A 423 -3.97 3.66 -10.34
N PRO A 424 -3.73 3.84 -9.02
CA PRO A 424 -2.60 3.20 -8.35
C PRO A 424 -2.73 1.66 -8.38
N ALA A 425 -1.60 0.96 -8.55
CA ALA A 425 -1.55 -0.50 -8.72
C ALA A 425 -2.30 -1.26 -7.61
N GLN A 426 -2.13 -0.81 -6.35
CA GLN A 426 -2.81 -1.39 -5.20
C GLN A 426 -4.35 -1.32 -5.33
N VAL A 427 -4.89 -0.22 -5.85
CA VAL A 427 -6.35 -0.06 -5.99
C VAL A 427 -6.89 -0.93 -7.13
N GLN A 428 -6.13 -1.08 -8.22
CA GLN A 428 -6.50 -2.01 -9.29
C GLN A 428 -6.61 -3.43 -8.74
N ASN A 429 -5.68 -3.82 -7.86
CA ASN A 429 -5.64 -5.13 -7.23
C ASN A 429 -6.76 -5.33 -6.18
N TYR A 430 -7.16 -4.29 -5.43
CA TYR A 430 -8.21 -4.42 -4.41
C TYR A 430 -9.64 -4.55 -4.96
N LYS A 431 -9.92 -4.05 -6.18
CA LYS A 431 -11.28 -4.11 -6.76
C LYS A 431 -11.76 -5.54 -6.99
N GLN A 432 -10.82 -6.47 -7.22
CA GLN A 432 -11.11 -7.88 -7.38
C GLN A 432 -10.00 -8.69 -6.71
N VAL A 433 -10.28 -9.33 -5.57
CA VAL A 433 -9.29 -10.14 -4.85
C VAL A 433 -8.63 -11.19 -5.77
N ASP A 434 -9.34 -11.66 -6.79
CA ASP A 434 -8.81 -12.63 -7.75
C ASP A 434 -7.73 -12.01 -8.68
N VAL A 435 -7.81 -10.71 -8.99
CA VAL A 435 -6.75 -9.95 -9.69
C VAL A 435 -5.53 -9.79 -8.78
N LEU A 436 -5.75 -9.46 -7.50
CA LEU A 436 -4.67 -9.40 -6.52
C LEU A 436 -3.96 -10.74 -6.35
N VAL A 437 -4.71 -11.85 -6.31
CA VAL A 437 -4.15 -13.21 -6.22
C VAL A 437 -3.22 -13.46 -7.41
N GLU A 438 -3.66 -13.14 -8.63
CA GLU A 438 -2.84 -13.32 -9.83
C GLU A 438 -1.62 -12.38 -9.85
N PHE A 439 -1.81 -11.12 -9.49
CA PHE A 439 -0.71 -10.16 -9.33
C PHE A 439 0.36 -10.70 -8.37
N LEU A 440 -0.04 -11.17 -7.18
CA LEU A 440 0.90 -11.68 -6.17
C LEU A 440 1.66 -12.93 -6.63
N ARG A 441 1.05 -13.78 -7.46
CA ARG A 441 1.71 -14.95 -8.05
C ARG A 441 2.84 -14.57 -9.01
N GLN A 442 2.69 -13.44 -9.69
CA GLN A 442 3.69 -12.92 -10.63
C GLN A 442 4.81 -12.15 -9.93
N GLN A 443 4.64 -11.80 -8.64
CA GLN A 443 5.67 -11.10 -7.87
C GLN A 443 6.77 -12.06 -7.38
N PRO A 444 8.05 -11.63 -7.41
CA PRO A 444 9.16 -12.33 -6.76
C PRO A 444 8.86 -12.63 -5.29
N ALA A 445 9.40 -13.74 -4.77
CA ALA A 445 9.17 -14.19 -3.40
C ALA A 445 9.55 -13.14 -2.35
N ASP A 446 10.59 -12.38 -2.63
CA ASP A 446 11.18 -11.30 -1.82
C ASP A 446 10.64 -9.90 -2.19
N SER A 447 9.60 -9.80 -3.02
CA SER A 447 8.96 -8.52 -3.34
C SER A 447 8.32 -7.90 -2.10
N PHE A 448 8.41 -6.56 -1.98
CA PHE A 448 7.75 -5.83 -0.90
C PHE A 448 6.22 -6.01 -0.92
N TYR A 449 5.62 -6.29 -2.09
CA TYR A 449 4.19 -6.62 -2.17
C TYR A 449 3.86 -7.91 -1.44
N ARG A 450 4.66 -8.97 -1.61
CA ARG A 450 4.41 -10.23 -0.91
C ARG A 450 4.56 -10.05 0.59
N ARG A 451 5.54 -9.27 1.05
CA ARG A 451 5.67 -8.90 2.48
C ARG A 451 4.45 -8.14 2.99
N LEU A 452 4.03 -7.08 2.29
CA LEU A 452 2.85 -6.29 2.65
C LEU A 452 1.60 -7.17 2.78
N TYR A 453 1.33 -7.98 1.75
CA TYR A 453 0.11 -8.79 1.73
C TYR A 453 0.20 -10.02 2.65
N ALA A 454 1.39 -10.49 3.03
CA ALA A 454 1.55 -11.46 4.10
C ALA A 454 1.12 -10.87 5.46
N ILE A 455 1.51 -9.62 5.76
CA ILE A 455 1.09 -8.92 6.97
C ILE A 455 -0.43 -8.70 6.95
N LYS A 456 -0.99 -8.19 5.84
CA LYS A 456 -2.44 -8.00 5.70
C LYS A 456 -3.21 -9.33 5.80
N MET A 457 -2.66 -10.42 5.29
CA MET A 457 -3.25 -11.76 5.43
C MET A 457 -3.37 -12.16 6.90
N GLU A 458 -2.31 -12.01 7.70
CA GLU A 458 -2.31 -12.35 9.13
C GLU A 458 -3.34 -11.50 9.89
N GLU A 459 -3.38 -10.19 9.63
CA GLU A 459 -4.39 -9.29 10.19
C GLU A 459 -5.82 -9.68 9.81
N HIS A 460 -6.03 -10.06 8.55
CA HIS A 460 -7.34 -10.46 8.06
C HIS A 460 -7.81 -11.78 8.67
N LEU A 461 -6.91 -12.75 8.81
CA LEU A 461 -7.22 -14.04 9.45
C LEU A 461 -7.52 -13.89 10.95
N ALA A 462 -6.96 -12.88 11.61
CA ALA A 462 -7.23 -12.57 13.02
C ALA A 462 -8.52 -11.74 13.25
N SER A 463 -9.21 -11.32 12.19
CA SER A 463 -10.43 -10.51 12.29
C SER A 463 -11.62 -11.30 12.84
N ALA A 464 -12.51 -10.63 13.58
CA ALA A 464 -13.80 -11.19 13.99
C ALA A 464 -14.84 -11.18 12.86
N ASP A 465 -14.67 -10.37 11.82
CA ASP A 465 -15.58 -10.31 10.67
C ASP A 465 -15.23 -11.38 9.63
N TRP A 466 -16.18 -12.28 9.36
CA TRP A 466 -15.99 -13.38 8.42
C TRP A 466 -15.65 -12.92 7.00
N ARG A 467 -16.11 -11.74 6.56
CA ARG A 467 -15.79 -11.23 5.21
C ARG A 467 -14.32 -10.89 5.12
N THR A 468 -13.79 -10.27 6.16
CA THR A 468 -12.35 -9.97 6.31
C THR A 468 -11.53 -11.25 6.38
N VAL A 469 -11.92 -12.22 7.23
CA VAL A 469 -11.25 -13.54 7.31
C VAL A 469 -11.23 -14.23 5.94
N ASN A 470 -12.33 -14.14 5.19
CA ASN A 470 -12.43 -14.71 3.86
C ASN A 470 -11.45 -14.10 2.85
N VAL A 471 -11.10 -12.81 2.98
CA VAL A 471 -10.00 -12.20 2.21
C VAL A 471 -8.66 -12.79 2.66
N GLY A 472 -8.43 -12.93 3.96
CA GLY A 472 -7.23 -13.57 4.52
C GLY A 472 -7.00 -14.99 3.97
N ILE A 473 -8.05 -15.82 3.88
CA ILE A 473 -7.98 -17.16 3.29
C ILE A 473 -7.51 -17.12 1.83
N LYS A 474 -8.06 -16.20 1.02
CA LYS A 474 -7.65 -16.03 -0.38
C LYS A 474 -6.17 -15.60 -0.50
N LEU A 475 -5.74 -14.68 0.37
CA LEU A 475 -4.33 -14.23 0.40
C LEU A 475 -3.39 -15.37 0.81
N ALA A 476 -3.77 -16.21 1.78
CA ALA A 476 -2.97 -17.36 2.18
C ALA A 476 -2.71 -18.33 1.01
N GLY A 477 -3.76 -18.60 0.21
CA GLY A 477 -3.63 -19.38 -1.03
C GLY A 477 -2.79 -18.69 -2.10
N ALA A 478 -2.92 -17.37 -2.28
CA ALA A 478 -2.14 -16.60 -3.25
C ALA A 478 -0.64 -16.56 -2.92
N LEU A 479 -0.33 -16.43 -1.63
CA LEU A 479 1.03 -16.33 -1.10
C LEU A 479 1.71 -17.70 -0.95
N GLY A 480 0.97 -18.79 -1.09
CA GLY A 480 1.50 -20.15 -0.96
C GLY A 480 1.90 -20.50 0.49
N ARG A 481 1.21 -19.96 1.50
CA ARG A 481 1.51 -20.17 2.93
C ARG A 481 1.11 -21.56 3.41
N CYS A 482 1.95 -22.56 3.12
CA CYS A 482 1.71 -23.96 3.46
C CYS A 482 1.66 -24.22 4.97
N ASP A 483 2.35 -23.40 5.76
CA ASP A 483 2.31 -23.40 7.23
C ASP A 483 0.90 -23.14 7.80
N LEU A 484 0.01 -22.53 7.00
CA LEU A 484 -1.37 -22.26 7.37
C LEU A 484 -2.36 -23.37 7.00
N ALA A 485 -1.91 -24.48 6.40
CA ALA A 485 -2.81 -25.55 5.97
C ALA A 485 -3.69 -26.09 7.10
N ALA A 486 -3.09 -26.49 8.23
CA ALA A 486 -3.84 -27.01 9.38
C ALA A 486 -4.82 -25.98 10.00
N PRO A 487 -4.42 -24.71 10.24
CA PRO A 487 -5.36 -23.64 10.61
C PRO A 487 -6.53 -23.46 9.64
N LEU A 488 -6.28 -23.51 8.33
CA LEU A 488 -7.34 -23.37 7.32
C LEU A 488 -8.30 -24.56 7.34
N VAL A 489 -7.81 -25.79 7.53
CA VAL A 489 -8.67 -26.98 7.69
C VAL A 489 -9.58 -26.83 8.90
N ARG A 490 -9.10 -26.28 10.03
CA ARG A 490 -9.96 -25.96 11.18
C ARG A 490 -11.02 -24.91 10.84
N LEU A 491 -10.66 -23.88 10.08
CA LEU A 491 -11.61 -22.88 9.59
C LEU A 491 -12.66 -23.46 8.63
N PHE A 492 -12.35 -24.54 7.91
CA PHE A 492 -13.36 -25.23 7.09
C PHE A 492 -14.49 -25.81 7.96
N ALA A 493 -14.18 -26.33 9.15
CA ALA A 493 -15.18 -26.96 10.02
C ALA A 493 -16.19 -25.96 10.59
N THR A 494 -15.76 -24.73 10.89
CA THR A 494 -16.58 -23.69 11.54
C THR A 494 -17.04 -22.58 10.59
N GLY A 495 -16.41 -22.45 9.44
CA GLY A 495 -16.66 -21.37 8.48
C GLY A 495 -18.00 -21.49 7.76
N ASN A 496 -18.50 -20.34 7.31
CA ASN A 496 -19.67 -20.30 6.42
C ASN A 496 -19.34 -20.83 5.01
N PRO A 497 -20.33 -21.08 4.14
CA PRO A 497 -20.09 -21.71 2.84
C PRO A 497 -19.09 -20.99 1.92
N PHE A 498 -19.00 -19.66 1.99
CA PHE A 498 -18.04 -18.89 1.18
C PHE A 498 -16.61 -19.09 1.67
N MET A 499 -16.41 -19.12 2.99
CA MET A 499 -15.12 -19.43 3.61
C MET A 499 -14.70 -20.85 3.28
N ARG A 500 -15.58 -21.84 3.49
CA ARG A 500 -15.30 -23.25 3.20
C ARG A 500 -14.84 -23.47 1.77
N ARG A 501 -15.52 -22.85 0.80
CA ARG A 501 -15.10 -22.87 -0.61
C ARG A 501 -13.69 -22.30 -0.79
N ASN A 502 -13.40 -21.15 -0.21
CA ASN A 502 -12.11 -20.51 -0.38
C ASN A 502 -10.99 -21.22 0.37
N VAL A 503 -11.28 -21.91 1.48
CA VAL A 503 -10.31 -22.81 2.14
C VAL A 503 -9.86 -23.89 1.17
N LEU A 504 -10.81 -24.61 0.55
CA LEU A 504 -10.47 -25.68 -0.39
C LEU A 504 -9.63 -25.16 -1.57
N LYS A 505 -10.00 -24.01 -2.12
CA LYS A 505 -9.22 -23.34 -3.17
C LYS A 505 -7.85 -22.88 -2.68
N ALA A 506 -7.73 -22.37 -1.46
CA ALA A 506 -6.45 -21.91 -0.92
C ALA A 506 -5.49 -23.09 -0.72
N LEU A 507 -6.00 -24.20 -0.15
CA LEU A 507 -5.27 -25.45 0.03
C LEU A 507 -4.80 -26.04 -1.32
N GLU A 508 -5.69 -26.04 -2.32
CA GLU A 508 -5.36 -26.51 -3.67
C GLU A 508 -4.26 -25.68 -4.33
N HIS A 509 -4.27 -24.36 -4.15
CA HIS A 509 -3.25 -23.50 -4.73
C HIS A 509 -1.90 -23.55 -4.01
N MET A 510 -1.87 -23.63 -2.67
CA MET A 510 -0.61 -23.66 -1.92
C MET A 510 0.14 -24.98 -2.09
N GLY A 511 -0.57 -26.08 -2.33
CA GLY A 511 0.05 -27.40 -2.49
C GLY A 511 0.65 -27.98 -1.23
N ALA A 512 0.12 -27.62 -0.07
CA ALA A 512 0.54 -28.14 1.21
C ALA A 512 0.14 -29.60 1.40
N GLU A 513 0.90 -30.33 2.21
CA GLU A 513 0.45 -31.62 2.74
C GLU A 513 -0.66 -31.38 3.77
N ILE A 514 -1.72 -32.20 3.69
CA ILE A 514 -2.90 -32.10 4.54
C ILE A 514 -3.03 -33.42 5.29
N GLU A 515 -2.90 -33.39 6.61
CA GLU A 515 -2.96 -34.58 7.47
C GLU A 515 -4.31 -35.30 7.34
N ASP A 516 -5.42 -34.59 7.56
CA ASP A 516 -6.79 -35.12 7.50
C ASP A 516 -7.47 -34.96 6.12
N LEU A 517 -6.71 -35.14 5.04
CA LEU A 517 -7.19 -34.87 3.68
C LEU A 517 -8.48 -35.65 3.34
N GLU A 518 -8.53 -36.94 3.66
CA GLU A 518 -9.65 -37.82 3.30
C GLU A 518 -10.94 -37.41 4.01
N ASP A 519 -10.87 -37.05 5.29
CA ASP A 519 -12.01 -36.56 6.06
C ASP A 519 -12.48 -35.19 5.53
N LEU A 520 -11.56 -34.28 5.26
CA LEU A 520 -11.87 -32.98 4.65
C LEU A 520 -12.61 -33.14 3.31
N LEU A 521 -12.08 -33.95 2.39
CA LEU A 521 -12.69 -34.20 1.08
C LEU A 521 -14.06 -34.89 1.22
N SER A 522 -14.17 -35.83 2.15
CA SER A 522 -15.42 -36.55 2.45
C SER A 522 -16.51 -35.58 2.92
N ARG A 523 -16.20 -34.69 3.87
CA ARG A 523 -17.11 -33.65 4.37
C ARG A 523 -17.46 -32.65 3.26
N ALA A 524 -16.47 -32.16 2.53
CA ALA A 524 -16.65 -31.18 1.46
C ALA A 524 -17.53 -31.70 0.30
N ALA A 525 -17.38 -32.98 -0.08
CA ALA A 525 -18.24 -33.61 -1.08
C ALA A 525 -19.72 -33.73 -0.63
N GLY A 526 -19.95 -33.73 0.68
CA GLY A 526 -21.27 -33.77 1.30
C GLY A 526 -21.90 -32.40 1.59
N ASP A 527 -21.16 -31.29 1.40
CA ASP A 527 -21.60 -29.95 1.78
C ASP A 527 -22.90 -29.55 1.04
N SER A 528 -23.78 -28.79 1.70
CA SER A 528 -25.04 -28.32 1.11
C SER A 528 -24.80 -27.30 -0.01
N TYR A 529 -23.72 -26.51 0.07
CA TYR A 529 -23.38 -25.50 -0.91
C TYR A 529 -22.60 -26.09 -2.08
N PHE A 530 -23.12 -25.90 -3.31
CA PHE A 530 -22.54 -26.55 -4.49
C PHE A 530 -21.13 -26.07 -4.82
N GLU A 531 -20.76 -24.82 -4.51
CA GLU A 531 -19.41 -24.33 -4.80
C GLU A 531 -18.35 -25.00 -3.91
N VAL A 532 -18.71 -25.38 -2.68
CA VAL A 532 -17.82 -26.17 -1.80
C VAL A 532 -17.58 -27.55 -2.41
N ARG A 533 -18.67 -28.21 -2.84
CA ARG A 533 -18.57 -29.51 -3.51
C ARG A 533 -17.75 -29.42 -4.81
N ALA A 534 -17.94 -28.36 -5.60
CA ALA A 534 -17.16 -28.15 -6.82
C ALA A 534 -15.67 -27.95 -6.51
N ALA A 535 -15.33 -27.15 -5.49
CA ALA A 535 -13.95 -26.92 -5.07
C ALA A 535 -13.26 -28.14 -4.45
N THR A 536 -14.02 -29.17 -4.04
CA THR A 536 -13.47 -30.44 -3.55
C THR A 536 -12.68 -31.20 -4.62
N PHE A 537 -13.14 -31.15 -5.86
CA PHE A 537 -12.59 -31.98 -6.94
C PHE A 537 -11.20 -31.55 -7.42
N PRO A 538 -10.91 -30.25 -7.63
CA PRO A 538 -9.54 -29.80 -7.92
C PRO A 538 -8.55 -30.16 -6.81
N LEU A 539 -8.94 -30.00 -5.53
CA LEU A 539 -8.11 -30.41 -4.40
C LEU A 539 -7.86 -31.92 -4.40
N ALA A 540 -8.89 -32.74 -4.64
CA ALA A 540 -8.76 -34.19 -4.73
C ALA A 540 -7.85 -34.62 -5.89
N ALA A 541 -7.99 -33.98 -7.05
CA ALA A 541 -7.16 -34.23 -8.23
C ALA A 541 -5.68 -33.90 -7.97
N ARG A 542 -5.39 -32.80 -7.26
CA ARG A 542 -4.02 -32.44 -6.88
C ARG A 542 -3.34 -33.51 -6.03
N HIS A 543 -4.12 -34.19 -5.18
CA HIS A 543 -3.63 -35.28 -4.33
C HIS A 543 -4.01 -36.66 -4.88
N ALA A 544 -4.11 -36.82 -6.21
CA ALA A 544 -4.64 -38.03 -6.83
C ALA A 544 -3.99 -39.33 -6.34
N ALA A 545 -2.65 -39.36 -6.24
CA ALA A 545 -1.89 -40.53 -5.80
C ALA A 545 -2.23 -41.01 -4.37
N ARG A 546 -2.68 -40.10 -3.50
CA ARG A 546 -3.15 -40.40 -2.14
C ARG A 546 -4.64 -40.76 -2.14
N VAL A 547 -5.46 -39.94 -2.81
CA VAL A 547 -6.92 -40.10 -2.85
C VAL A 547 -7.34 -41.41 -3.51
N GLU A 548 -6.66 -41.83 -4.59
CA GLU A 548 -7.02 -43.05 -5.32
C GLU A 548 -6.85 -44.35 -4.51
N ARG A 549 -5.98 -44.33 -3.50
CA ARG A 549 -5.77 -45.48 -2.60
C ARG A 549 -6.96 -45.69 -1.66
N ASN A 550 -7.82 -44.69 -1.49
CA ASN A 550 -9.02 -44.77 -0.66
C ASN A 550 -10.26 -44.99 -1.53
N ALA A 551 -10.57 -46.25 -1.83
CA ALA A 551 -11.70 -46.62 -2.67
C ALA A 551 -13.06 -46.09 -2.16
N VAL A 552 -13.24 -46.00 -0.84
CA VAL A 552 -14.46 -45.47 -0.22
C VAL A 552 -14.64 -43.98 -0.54
N LEU A 553 -13.57 -43.20 -0.43
CA LEU A 553 -13.58 -41.79 -0.76
C LEU A 553 -13.79 -41.56 -2.26
N VAL A 554 -13.09 -42.30 -3.12
CA VAL A 554 -13.26 -42.21 -4.58
C VAL A 554 -14.69 -42.50 -4.99
N GLU A 555 -15.31 -43.56 -4.43
CA GLU A 555 -16.71 -43.89 -4.71
C GLU A 555 -17.66 -42.79 -4.20
N ARG A 556 -17.39 -42.19 -3.04
CA ARG A 556 -18.17 -41.05 -2.55
C ARG A 556 -18.07 -39.84 -3.48
N LEU A 557 -16.88 -39.51 -3.97
CA LEU A 557 -16.66 -38.45 -4.95
C LEU A 557 -17.40 -38.73 -6.26
N ARG A 558 -17.29 -39.96 -6.79
CA ARG A 558 -18.01 -40.42 -7.99
C ARG A 558 -19.53 -40.28 -7.83
N ARG A 559 -20.09 -40.70 -6.69
CA ARG A 559 -21.52 -40.54 -6.38
C ARG A 559 -21.93 -39.07 -6.35
N THR A 560 -21.07 -38.18 -5.85
CA THR A 560 -21.35 -36.74 -5.84
C THR A 560 -21.44 -36.17 -7.27
N VAL A 561 -20.64 -36.66 -8.22
CA VAL A 561 -20.77 -36.30 -9.65
C VAL A 561 -22.08 -36.84 -10.25
N ASP A 562 -22.41 -38.10 -9.96
CA ASP A 562 -23.53 -38.85 -10.57
C ASP A 562 -24.89 -38.59 -9.92
N ARG A 563 -25.00 -37.62 -8.99
CA ARG A 563 -26.29 -37.25 -8.39
C ARG A 563 -27.27 -36.76 -9.47
N ARG A 564 -28.52 -37.22 -9.39
CA ARG A 564 -29.61 -36.88 -10.34
C ARG A 564 -29.78 -35.37 -10.51
N PHE A 565 -29.91 -34.64 -9.40
CA PHE A 565 -30.04 -33.19 -9.37
C PHE A 565 -28.75 -32.55 -8.86
N GLN A 566 -27.73 -32.50 -9.72
CA GLN A 566 -26.44 -31.90 -9.38
C GLN A 566 -26.17 -30.66 -10.22
N HIS A 567 -25.56 -29.65 -9.58
CA HIS A 567 -25.16 -28.43 -10.26
C HIS A 567 -24.08 -28.70 -11.31
N PHE A 568 -24.17 -28.05 -12.48
CA PHE A 568 -23.29 -28.30 -13.61
C PHE A 568 -21.80 -28.07 -13.29
N GLN A 569 -21.47 -27.11 -12.40
CA GLN A 569 -20.09 -26.86 -11.98
C GLN A 569 -19.50 -28.05 -11.22
N VAL A 570 -20.28 -28.66 -10.32
CA VAL A 570 -19.83 -29.83 -9.56
C VAL A 570 -19.59 -31.01 -10.50
N ARG A 571 -20.46 -31.20 -11.50
CA ARG A 571 -20.26 -32.21 -12.54
C ARG A 571 -19.02 -31.93 -13.39
N ALA A 572 -18.82 -30.69 -13.82
CA ALA A 572 -17.68 -30.32 -14.65
C ALA A 572 -16.35 -30.53 -13.92
N GLU A 573 -16.18 -29.97 -12.72
CA GLU A 573 -14.96 -30.17 -11.93
C GLU A 573 -14.77 -31.64 -11.54
N GLY A 574 -15.87 -32.32 -11.21
CA GLY A 574 -15.82 -33.73 -10.87
C GLY A 574 -15.42 -34.65 -12.02
N LEU A 575 -15.91 -34.41 -13.24
CA LEU A 575 -15.50 -35.19 -14.41
C LEU A 575 -14.01 -35.00 -14.73
N ARG A 576 -13.45 -33.80 -14.56
CA ARG A 576 -11.99 -33.61 -14.71
C ARG A 576 -11.22 -34.40 -13.66
N ALA A 577 -11.59 -34.27 -12.39
CA ALA A 577 -10.90 -34.96 -11.31
C ALA A 577 -11.03 -36.48 -11.39
N MET A 578 -12.21 -37.00 -11.75
CA MET A 578 -12.44 -38.45 -11.87
C MET A 578 -11.60 -39.10 -12.97
N ALA A 579 -11.17 -38.35 -13.99
CA ALA A 579 -10.23 -38.87 -14.99
C ALA A 579 -8.86 -39.21 -14.40
N LEU A 580 -8.47 -38.54 -13.30
CA LEU A 580 -7.22 -38.76 -12.58
C LEU A 580 -7.38 -39.72 -11.39
N LEU A 581 -8.61 -39.93 -10.91
CA LEU A 581 -8.91 -40.70 -9.69
C LEU A 581 -9.48 -42.10 -9.96
N LEU A 582 -10.05 -42.34 -11.15
CA LEU A 582 -10.60 -43.64 -11.53
C LEU A 582 -9.66 -44.36 -12.52
N PRO A 583 -9.69 -45.71 -12.55
CA PRO A 583 -9.23 -46.44 -13.72
C PRO A 583 -9.97 -45.98 -14.97
N PHE A 584 -9.28 -45.86 -16.11
CA PHE A 584 -9.85 -45.26 -17.31
C PHE A 584 -11.17 -45.91 -17.79
N PRO A 585 -11.35 -47.25 -17.78
CA PRO A 585 -12.64 -47.85 -18.12
C PRO A 585 -13.79 -47.44 -17.19
N ALA A 586 -13.52 -47.21 -15.90
CA ALA A 586 -14.51 -46.73 -14.95
C ALA A 586 -14.85 -45.25 -15.16
N TYR A 587 -13.85 -44.43 -15.48
CA TYR A 587 -14.05 -43.06 -15.91
C TYR A 587 -14.93 -42.98 -17.17
N MET A 588 -14.65 -43.80 -18.17
CA MET A 588 -15.42 -43.85 -19.42
C MET A 588 -16.90 -44.17 -19.20
N ARG A 589 -17.22 -45.13 -18.32
CA ARG A 589 -18.61 -45.43 -17.93
C ARG A 589 -19.31 -44.23 -17.28
N LEU A 590 -18.59 -43.46 -16.46
CA LEU A 590 -19.13 -42.24 -15.86
C LEU A 590 -19.34 -41.14 -16.91
N ALA A 591 -18.32 -40.87 -17.74
CA ALA A 591 -18.34 -39.82 -18.75
C ALA A 591 -19.43 -40.06 -19.82
N TRP A 592 -19.64 -41.31 -20.24
CA TRP A 592 -20.65 -41.69 -21.23
C TRP A 592 -22.08 -41.24 -20.86
N ARG A 593 -22.40 -41.20 -19.56
CA ARG A 593 -23.71 -40.75 -19.04
C ARG A 593 -23.96 -39.25 -19.29
N PHE A 594 -22.90 -38.47 -19.52
CA PHE A 594 -22.95 -37.02 -19.65
C PHE A 594 -22.60 -36.50 -21.04
N ARG A 595 -22.41 -37.37 -22.04
CA ARG A 595 -22.06 -36.97 -23.42
C ARG A 595 -23.06 -36.01 -24.09
N TYR A 596 -24.33 -36.10 -23.70
CA TYR A 596 -25.42 -35.21 -24.10
C TYR A 596 -25.86 -34.22 -23.02
N ALA A 597 -25.04 -33.99 -21.98
CA ALA A 597 -25.39 -33.07 -20.90
C ALA A 597 -25.70 -31.68 -21.47
N ALA A 598 -26.81 -31.04 -21.07
CA ALA A 598 -27.27 -29.78 -21.65
C ALA A 598 -26.24 -28.64 -21.57
N ASN A 599 -25.52 -28.53 -20.46
CA ASN A 599 -24.52 -27.49 -20.26
C ASN A 599 -23.19 -27.83 -20.96
N VAL A 600 -22.73 -26.95 -21.84
CA VAL A 600 -21.49 -27.11 -22.62
C VAL A 600 -20.25 -27.31 -21.75
N ARG A 601 -20.20 -26.75 -20.54
CA ARG A 601 -19.05 -26.88 -19.64
C ARG A 601 -18.88 -28.32 -19.12
N VAL A 602 -19.96 -29.07 -18.99
CA VAL A 602 -19.92 -30.49 -18.59
C VAL A 602 -19.36 -31.33 -19.73
N ARG A 603 -19.83 -31.10 -20.97
CA ARG A 603 -19.29 -31.77 -22.16
C ARG A 603 -17.81 -31.44 -22.37
N ARG A 604 -17.44 -30.16 -22.23
CA ARG A 604 -16.03 -29.74 -22.29
C ARG A 604 -15.15 -30.44 -21.24
N ALA A 605 -15.66 -30.62 -20.03
CA ALA A 605 -14.93 -31.34 -18.97
C ALA A 605 -14.65 -32.81 -19.29
N ILE A 606 -15.48 -33.48 -20.11
CA ILE A 606 -15.20 -34.83 -20.61
C ILE A 606 -13.97 -34.81 -21.52
N ILE A 607 -13.93 -33.87 -22.48
CA ILE A 607 -12.80 -33.71 -23.41
C ILE A 607 -11.51 -33.42 -22.63
N GLU A 608 -11.58 -32.48 -21.68
CA GLU A 608 -10.46 -32.11 -20.81
C GLU A 608 -10.01 -33.29 -19.93
N GLY A 609 -10.92 -34.14 -19.45
CA GLY A 609 -10.59 -35.33 -18.68
C GLY A 609 -9.93 -36.43 -19.51
N VAL A 610 -10.39 -36.70 -20.74
CA VAL A 610 -9.74 -37.63 -21.67
C VAL A 610 -8.30 -37.19 -21.97
N LEU A 611 -8.11 -35.89 -22.25
CA LEU A 611 -6.79 -35.31 -22.47
C LEU A 611 -5.90 -35.43 -21.24
N ALA A 612 -6.41 -35.14 -20.04
CA ALA A 612 -5.66 -35.27 -18.79
C ALA A 612 -5.26 -36.73 -18.52
N ALA A 613 -6.16 -37.69 -18.75
CA ALA A 613 -5.88 -39.12 -18.58
C ALA A 613 -4.80 -39.62 -19.56
N LEU A 614 -4.81 -39.13 -20.80
CA LEU A 614 -3.74 -39.41 -21.77
C LEU A 614 -2.40 -38.83 -21.30
N GLU A 615 -2.39 -37.58 -20.85
CA GLU A 615 -1.18 -36.89 -20.41
C GLU A 615 -0.50 -37.55 -19.20
N VAL A 616 -1.28 -38.09 -18.26
CA VAL A 616 -0.74 -38.83 -17.11
C VAL A 616 -0.56 -40.33 -17.36
N GLY A 617 -0.74 -40.80 -18.59
CA GLY A 617 -0.55 -42.21 -18.98
C GLY A 617 -1.62 -43.18 -18.44
N ARG A 618 -2.78 -42.69 -18.01
CA ARG A 618 -3.92 -43.52 -17.56
C ARG A 618 -4.77 -44.04 -18.71
N LEU A 619 -4.77 -43.35 -19.84
CA LEU A 619 -5.36 -43.80 -21.10
C LEU A 619 -4.24 -44.46 -21.91
N GLY A 620 -4.29 -45.78 -22.06
CA GLY A 620 -3.32 -46.53 -22.87
C GLY A 620 -3.80 -46.75 -24.32
N GLU A 621 -2.94 -47.31 -25.17
CA GLU A 621 -3.26 -47.55 -26.59
C GLU A 621 -4.59 -48.30 -26.80
N ARG A 622 -4.87 -49.31 -25.96
CA ARG A 622 -6.10 -50.12 -25.99
C ARG A 622 -7.37 -49.34 -25.67
N ASP A 623 -7.24 -48.16 -25.06
CA ASP A 623 -8.35 -47.31 -24.64
C ASP A 623 -8.69 -46.21 -25.67
N ILE A 624 -7.79 -45.96 -26.65
CA ILE A 624 -7.92 -44.87 -27.64
C ILE A 624 -9.22 -44.99 -28.41
N ASP A 625 -9.56 -46.17 -28.93
CA ASP A 625 -10.79 -46.39 -29.70
C ASP A 625 -12.06 -46.14 -28.88
N ALA A 626 -12.03 -46.43 -27.58
CA ALA A 626 -13.16 -46.16 -26.69
C ALA A 626 -13.30 -44.65 -26.41
N ALA A 627 -12.17 -43.95 -26.26
CA ALA A 627 -12.15 -42.50 -26.10
C ALA A 627 -12.66 -41.78 -27.36
N GLU A 628 -12.16 -42.14 -28.55
CA GLU A 628 -12.61 -41.58 -29.82
C GLU A 628 -14.12 -41.80 -30.06
N ARG A 629 -14.62 -43.00 -29.77
CA ARG A 629 -16.07 -43.29 -29.88
C ARG A 629 -16.91 -42.39 -28.99
N LEU A 630 -16.49 -42.16 -27.73
CA LEU A 630 -17.19 -41.23 -26.85
C LEU A 630 -17.15 -39.81 -27.42
N LEU A 631 -15.98 -39.32 -27.85
CA LEU A 631 -15.83 -37.97 -28.39
C LEU A 631 -16.70 -37.77 -29.64
N ASN A 632 -16.73 -38.74 -30.55
CA ASN A 632 -17.53 -38.68 -31.77
C ASN A 632 -19.05 -38.71 -31.50
N ASP A 633 -19.49 -39.38 -30.43
CA ASP A 633 -20.91 -39.43 -30.02
C ASP A 633 -21.34 -38.19 -29.19
N MET A 634 -20.43 -37.25 -28.90
CA MET A 634 -20.74 -36.06 -28.12
C MET A 634 -21.37 -34.95 -28.96
N LEU A 635 -22.33 -34.22 -28.35
CA LEU A 635 -22.89 -33.02 -28.96
C LEU A 635 -21.93 -31.82 -28.81
N ILE A 636 -21.23 -31.47 -29.89
CA ILE A 636 -20.31 -30.32 -29.94
C ILE A 636 -21.04 -29.05 -30.41
N THR A 637 -21.84 -28.47 -29.51
CA THR A 637 -22.54 -27.18 -29.73
C THR A 637 -22.06 -26.11 -28.75
N THR A 638 -22.10 -24.83 -29.17
CA THR A 638 -21.84 -23.68 -28.28
C THR A 638 -23.15 -23.12 -27.75
N SER A 639 -23.12 -22.69 -26.49
CA SER A 639 -24.14 -21.82 -25.88
C SER A 639 -23.56 -20.47 -25.47
N ASP A 640 -22.26 -20.24 -25.72
CA ASP A 640 -21.57 -19.02 -25.38
C ASP A 640 -21.78 -18.04 -26.55
N PHE A 641 -22.35 -16.85 -26.28
CA PHE A 641 -22.41 -15.71 -27.22
C PHE A 641 -21.00 -15.11 -27.42
N SER A 642 -20.05 -15.95 -27.79
CA SER A 642 -18.65 -15.63 -27.99
C SER A 642 -18.24 -16.07 -29.40
N PRO A 643 -17.43 -15.27 -30.11
CA PRO A 643 -16.91 -15.64 -31.43
C PRO A 643 -15.92 -16.82 -31.36
N GLN A 644 -15.42 -17.18 -30.17
CA GLN A 644 -14.48 -18.29 -29.98
C GLN A 644 -15.19 -19.58 -29.60
N PHE A 645 -15.09 -20.60 -30.45
CA PHE A 645 -15.73 -21.90 -30.25
C PHE A 645 -14.84 -22.85 -29.43
N ARG A 646 -14.55 -22.48 -28.17
CA ARG A 646 -13.54 -23.15 -27.32
C ARG A 646 -13.73 -24.67 -27.17
N ILE A 647 -14.96 -25.17 -27.15
CA ILE A 647 -15.20 -26.63 -27.09
C ILE A 647 -14.75 -27.34 -28.38
N ARG A 648 -14.93 -26.71 -29.54
CA ARG A 648 -14.46 -27.23 -30.84
C ARG A 648 -12.94 -27.24 -30.90
N GLU A 649 -12.29 -26.18 -30.43
CA GLU A 649 -10.81 -26.13 -30.33
C GLU A 649 -10.27 -27.28 -29.47
N ARG A 650 -10.85 -27.50 -28.28
CA ARG A 650 -10.46 -28.60 -27.40
C ARG A 650 -10.78 -29.98 -27.99
N PHE A 651 -11.89 -30.12 -28.70
CA PHE A 651 -12.25 -31.36 -29.40
C PHE A 651 -11.23 -31.71 -30.50
N VAL A 652 -10.86 -30.74 -31.34
CA VAL A 652 -9.84 -30.92 -32.39
C VAL A 652 -8.49 -31.29 -31.78
N GLU A 653 -8.10 -30.61 -30.69
CA GLU A 653 -6.86 -30.94 -29.97
C GLU A 653 -6.88 -32.37 -29.39
N ALA A 654 -8.00 -32.80 -28.82
CA ALA A 654 -8.15 -34.17 -28.31
C ALA A 654 -7.96 -35.23 -29.40
N HIS A 655 -8.61 -35.09 -30.56
CA HIS A 655 -8.41 -36.00 -31.68
C HIS A 655 -6.97 -36.02 -32.18
N ARG A 656 -6.34 -34.84 -32.30
CA ARG A 656 -4.94 -34.74 -32.72
C ARG A 656 -4.01 -35.50 -31.77
N ARG A 657 -4.18 -35.30 -30.45
CA ARG A 657 -3.35 -35.96 -29.43
C ARG A 657 -3.59 -37.46 -29.35
N LEU A 658 -4.84 -37.91 -29.46
CA LEU A 658 -5.17 -39.34 -29.51
C LEU A 658 -4.58 -40.02 -30.76
N ALA A 659 -4.65 -39.37 -31.92
CA ALA A 659 -4.04 -39.87 -33.14
C ALA A 659 -2.51 -39.97 -33.04
N ALA A 660 -1.86 -38.96 -32.44
CA ALA A 660 -0.42 -38.98 -32.19
C ALA A 660 -0.02 -40.12 -31.23
N ALA A 661 -0.79 -40.33 -30.15
CA ALA A 661 -0.56 -41.41 -29.19
C ALA A 661 -0.80 -42.82 -29.74
N ARG A 662 -1.44 -42.95 -30.91
CA ARG A 662 -1.58 -44.21 -31.64
C ARG A 662 -0.35 -44.53 -32.50
N GLN A 663 0.49 -43.53 -32.81
CA GLN A 663 1.61 -43.66 -33.75
C GLN A 663 2.99 -43.82 -33.07
N GLY A 664 3.09 -43.54 -31.78
CA GLY A 664 4.31 -43.69 -30.99
C GLY A 664 4.08 -44.60 -29.80
#